data_AF-A0A2V8QJJ8-F1
#
_entry.id   AF-A0A2V8QJJ8-F1
#
_cell.length_a   1.000
_cell.length_b   1.000
_cell.length_c   1.000
_cell.angle_alpha   90.00
_cell.angle_beta   90.00
_cell.angle_gamma   90.00
#
_symmetry.space_group_name_H-M   'P 1'
#
loop_
_entity.id
_entity.type
_entity.pdbx_description
1 polymer ?
#
loop_
_entity_poly.entity_id
_entity_poly.type
_entity_poly.pdbx_seq_one_letter_code
_entity_poly.pdbx_strand_id
1 'polypeptide(L)'
;MGSFQLPRKLRLWFFQGSKGSDSQGESPSHKKHSWWQVMCLTGVDYFSTLGYQPGIAFIAAGALSPIATLVLIFLTLFGALPMYSRVAAESPYGDGSISMLENLLSRWKGKLFVLALLGFASTSFIITITLSAADATAHIVENPLVIEYLSLLHHRVGLTLALIAGLGAVFLRGFKEAIGIAVVLVGIYLTLNLAVVIVGFYEILTHPIVAWSWKNVLFQNYKNPFVMLGTALIVFPKLALGLSGFETGVVVMPLVRGVEGGSEGQHFTQTRSAVPSLELQGRIRNTRKLLLVAALIMSFLLLASSIVTTLLIPAEEFRPETLTQEAGSANGRALAYLAHHYLGDLFGTAYDLSTISILWFAGSSALAGLLNIVPRYLPRYGMAPEWARATRPLVVVFTLICFIVTIVFAADVDAQGGAYATGVLALMTSAAIAVTLSARRLGQRIQWAFMLISLIFAYTTVVNVVEQPEGLKIATIFILVIVISSLFSRVWRSTELRVERIEVDDTAREFIRRAAKGTIRIITNRCDRGDALEYQLKEKEKRTNNHIPAGEPILFFEVTPGDASEFSGVLRITGERIDGYQVLRTESPAVPNAIAAFLLFLRNETGKLPHVYFGWSEGNPLSYLMKYIAFGEGDTAPVTHEVLRQAEKDPDRRPIVHVGG
;
A
#
# COMPACT_ATOMS: atom_id res chain seq x y z
N MET A 1 -0.69 28.14 -28.44
CA MET A 1 -0.61 26.80 -27.82
C MET A 1 -2.01 26.40 -27.38
N GLY A 2 -2.71 25.62 -28.21
CA GLY A 2 -4.09 25.22 -27.96
C GLY A 2 -4.17 24.18 -26.86
N SER A 3 -4.93 24.48 -25.80
CA SER A 3 -5.24 23.51 -24.75
C SER A 3 -6.21 22.47 -25.30
N PHE A 4 -5.74 21.22 -25.41
CA PHE A 4 -6.60 20.06 -25.64
C PHE A 4 -7.58 19.94 -24.45
N GLN A 5 -8.76 20.55 -24.57
CA GLN A 5 -9.82 20.36 -23.59
C GLN A 5 -10.50 19.01 -23.87
N LEU A 6 -10.21 18.00 -23.05
CA LEU A 6 -10.96 16.74 -23.08
C LEU A 6 -12.47 17.02 -22.92
N PRO A 7 -13.34 16.31 -23.67
CA PRO A 7 -14.79 16.41 -23.51
C PRO A 7 -15.21 16.30 -22.04
N ARG A 8 -16.10 17.18 -21.56
CA ARG A 8 -16.53 17.24 -20.15
C ARG A 8 -16.97 15.88 -19.58
N LYS A 9 -17.60 15.03 -20.40
CA LYS A 9 -17.98 13.65 -20.04
C LYS A 9 -16.77 12.75 -19.78
N LEU A 10 -15.74 12.82 -20.63
CA LEU A 10 -14.48 12.07 -20.43
C LEU A 10 -13.72 12.57 -19.21
N ARG A 11 -13.69 13.89 -18.97
CA ARG A 11 -13.08 14.45 -17.75
C ARG A 11 -13.81 13.99 -16.49
N LEU A 12 -15.14 14.03 -16.48
CA LEU A 12 -15.95 13.56 -15.33
C LEU A 12 -15.81 12.05 -15.10
N TRP A 13 -15.75 11.26 -16.17
CA TRP A 13 -15.47 9.83 -16.09
C TRP A 13 -14.06 9.56 -15.58
N PHE A 14 -13.04 10.20 -16.14
CA PHE A 14 -11.65 9.96 -15.75
C PHE A 14 -11.34 10.38 -14.31
N PHE A 15 -11.92 11.49 -13.84
CA PHE A 15 -11.76 11.98 -12.46
C PHE A 15 -12.90 11.57 -11.52
N GLN A 16 -13.69 10.56 -11.89
CA GLN A 16 -14.76 10.02 -11.04
C GLN A 16 -14.16 9.48 -9.73
N GLY A 17 -14.59 10.03 -8.58
CA GLY A 17 -14.02 9.76 -7.25
C GLY A 17 -13.11 10.86 -6.68
N SER A 18 -12.75 11.89 -7.46
CA SER A 18 -11.96 13.05 -6.96
C SER A 18 -12.78 14.10 -6.22
N LYS A 19 -14.11 14.12 -6.38
CA LYS A 19 -14.98 15.06 -5.66
C LYS A 19 -15.19 14.56 -4.24
N GLY A 20 -14.53 15.21 -3.28
CA GLY A 20 -14.90 15.11 -1.87
C GLY A 20 -16.37 15.47 -1.70
N SER A 21 -17.15 14.54 -1.16
CA SER A 21 -18.48 14.80 -0.64
C SER A 21 -18.48 14.46 0.85
N ASP A 22 -18.36 15.49 1.69
CA ASP A 22 -19.21 15.83 2.84
C ASP A 22 -19.87 14.72 3.70
N SER A 23 -19.23 13.58 3.89
CA SER A 23 -19.62 12.67 4.98
C SER A 23 -18.40 12.02 5.59
N GLN A 24 -18.14 12.40 6.85
CA GLN A 24 -17.27 11.64 7.75
C GLN A 24 -17.56 10.14 7.60
N GLY A 25 -16.56 9.37 7.14
CA GLY A 25 -16.54 7.90 7.29
C GLY A 25 -16.77 7.03 6.06
N GLU A 26 -17.15 7.55 4.89
CA GLU A 26 -17.37 6.69 3.71
C GLU A 26 -16.31 6.88 2.63
N SER A 27 -15.42 5.88 2.53
CA SER A 27 -14.47 5.71 1.42
C SER A 27 -15.20 5.74 0.06
N PRO A 28 -14.53 6.12 -1.06
CA PRO A 28 -15.13 6.10 -2.39
C PRO A 28 -15.84 4.77 -2.62
N SER A 29 -17.15 4.82 -2.92
CA SER A 29 -18.03 3.65 -2.90
C SER A 29 -17.69 2.67 -4.04
N HIS A 30 -16.67 1.85 -3.83
CA HIS A 30 -16.56 0.59 -4.56
C HIS A 30 -17.72 -0.29 -4.10
N LYS A 31 -18.48 -0.84 -5.06
CA LYS A 31 -19.49 -1.85 -4.73
C LYS A 31 -18.78 -2.97 -3.95
N LYS A 32 -19.29 -3.28 -2.75
CA LYS A 32 -18.73 -4.33 -1.91
C LYS A 32 -19.11 -5.69 -2.53
N HIS A 33 -18.15 -6.59 -2.63
CA HIS A 33 -18.27 -7.90 -3.25
C HIS A 33 -18.27 -9.00 -2.19
N SER A 34 -18.77 -10.18 -2.56
CA SER A 34 -18.70 -11.35 -1.67
C SER A 34 -17.24 -11.77 -1.45
N TRP A 35 -16.95 -12.34 -0.29
CA TRP A 35 -15.58 -12.65 0.11
C TRP A 35 -14.89 -13.65 -0.82
N TRP A 36 -15.62 -14.62 -1.38
CA TRP A 36 -15.06 -15.60 -2.31
C TRP A 36 -14.72 -14.99 -3.68
N GLN A 37 -15.45 -13.95 -4.12
CA GLN A 37 -15.12 -13.21 -5.34
C GLN A 37 -13.83 -12.42 -5.16
N VAL A 38 -13.69 -11.76 -4.01
CA VAL A 38 -12.46 -11.04 -3.66
C VAL A 38 -11.30 -12.02 -3.47
N MET A 39 -11.57 -13.22 -2.92
CA MET A 39 -10.60 -14.30 -2.83
C MET A 39 -10.05 -14.70 -4.20
N CYS A 40 -10.89 -14.76 -5.24
CA CYS A 40 -10.40 -15.04 -6.59
C CYS A 40 -9.51 -13.91 -7.12
N LEU A 41 -9.85 -12.64 -6.87
CA LEU A 41 -9.01 -11.51 -7.28
C LEU A 41 -7.64 -11.52 -6.59
N THR A 42 -7.58 -11.82 -5.29
CA THR A 42 -6.28 -11.94 -4.59
C THR A 42 -5.60 -13.26 -4.90
N GLY A 43 -6.41 -14.28 -5.17
CA GLY A 43 -6.01 -15.63 -5.45
C GLY A 43 -5.39 -15.80 -6.83
N VAL A 44 -5.61 -14.92 -7.80
CA VAL A 44 -4.87 -15.02 -9.06
C VAL A 44 -3.36 -14.91 -8.87
N ASP A 45 -2.90 -14.13 -7.88
CA ASP A 45 -1.49 -14.02 -7.49
C ASP A 45 -1.05 -15.22 -6.63
N TYR A 46 -1.87 -15.61 -5.64
CA TYR A 46 -1.51 -16.71 -4.75
C TYR A 46 -1.57 -18.09 -5.43
N PHE A 47 -2.64 -18.38 -6.18
CA PHE A 47 -2.85 -19.66 -6.86
C PHE A 47 -1.94 -19.81 -8.09
N SER A 48 -1.57 -18.73 -8.80
CA SER A 48 -0.66 -18.83 -9.95
C SER A 48 0.73 -19.33 -9.56
N THR A 49 1.11 -19.22 -8.29
CA THR A 49 2.38 -19.79 -7.80
C THR A 49 2.50 -21.29 -8.04
N LEU A 50 1.39 -22.03 -8.22
CA LEU A 50 1.41 -23.44 -8.60
C LEU A 50 2.10 -23.69 -9.95
N GLY A 51 2.14 -22.70 -10.85
CA GLY A 51 2.78 -22.83 -12.16
C GLY A 51 4.27 -23.10 -12.06
N TYR A 52 4.95 -22.46 -11.11
CA TYR A 52 6.41 -22.48 -10.97
C TYR A 52 6.91 -23.05 -9.63
N GLN A 53 6.17 -22.90 -8.53
CA GLN A 53 6.63 -23.24 -7.18
C GLN A 53 7.03 -24.72 -7.01
N PRO A 54 6.33 -25.73 -7.59
CA PRO A 54 6.78 -27.11 -7.51
C PRO A 54 8.16 -27.33 -8.16
N GLY A 55 8.41 -26.65 -9.28
CA GLY A 55 9.71 -26.67 -9.97
C GLY A 55 10.81 -26.00 -9.14
N ILE A 56 10.55 -24.80 -8.61
CA ILE A 56 11.49 -24.10 -7.70
C ILE A 56 11.82 -24.97 -6.48
N ALA A 57 10.81 -25.62 -5.90
CA ALA A 57 10.99 -26.51 -4.75
C ALA A 57 11.89 -27.71 -5.07
N PHE A 58 11.71 -28.31 -6.25
CA PHE A 58 12.59 -29.38 -6.70
C PHE A 58 14.01 -28.90 -7.00
N ILE A 59 14.19 -27.76 -7.68
CA ILE A 59 15.53 -27.21 -7.96
C ILE A 59 16.27 -26.90 -6.66
N ALA A 60 15.56 -26.40 -5.64
CA ALA A 60 16.16 -26.02 -4.37
C ALA A 60 16.45 -27.21 -3.43
N ALA A 61 15.60 -28.24 -3.43
CA ALA A 61 15.62 -29.31 -2.43
C ALA A 61 15.77 -30.74 -3.04
N GLY A 62 15.71 -30.89 -4.36
CA GLY A 62 15.70 -32.17 -5.06
C GLY A 62 14.61 -33.11 -4.54
N ALA A 63 14.98 -34.35 -4.24
CA ALA A 63 14.07 -35.35 -3.67
C ALA A 63 13.44 -34.92 -2.33
N LEU A 64 14.02 -33.95 -1.61
CA LEU A 64 13.48 -33.39 -0.36
C LEU A 64 12.32 -32.39 -0.58
N SER A 65 12.02 -32.02 -1.83
CA SER A 65 11.01 -31.02 -2.20
C SER A 65 9.64 -31.18 -1.49
N PRO A 66 9.04 -32.38 -1.36
CA PRO A 66 7.78 -32.53 -0.63
C PRO A 66 7.89 -32.17 0.86
N ILE A 67 9.02 -32.51 1.50
CA ILE A 67 9.26 -32.21 2.92
C ILE A 67 9.53 -30.71 3.10
N ALA A 68 10.28 -30.09 2.19
CA ALA A 68 10.49 -28.63 2.20
C ALA A 68 9.19 -27.86 1.97
N THR A 69 8.32 -28.36 1.09
CA THR A 69 6.98 -27.81 0.85
C THR A 69 6.08 -27.94 2.08
N LEU A 70 6.19 -29.03 2.85
CA LEU A 70 5.49 -29.13 4.14
C LEU A 70 5.92 -28.03 5.12
N VAL A 71 7.21 -27.70 5.21
CA VAL A 71 7.71 -26.59 6.05
C VAL A 71 7.06 -25.26 5.63
N LEU A 72 6.99 -25.00 4.32
CA LEU A 72 6.29 -23.84 3.77
C LEU A 72 4.82 -23.81 4.20
N ILE A 73 4.09 -24.93 4.05
CA ILE A 73 2.68 -25.07 4.44
C ILE A 73 2.49 -24.84 5.95
N PHE A 74 3.36 -25.41 6.78
CA PHE A 74 3.32 -25.18 8.22
C PHE A 74 3.49 -23.70 8.55
N LEU A 75 4.45 -23.01 7.93
CA LEU A 75 4.61 -21.58 8.13
C LEU A 75 3.43 -20.77 7.57
N THR A 76 2.82 -21.19 6.47
CA THR A 76 1.58 -20.57 5.94
C THR A 76 0.46 -20.65 6.96
N LEU A 77 0.14 -21.86 7.45
CA LEU A 77 -1.03 -22.12 8.27
C LEU A 77 -0.87 -21.63 9.71
N PHE A 78 0.34 -21.75 10.28
CA PHE A 78 0.61 -21.43 11.68
C PHE A 78 1.41 -20.14 11.88
N GLY A 79 1.97 -19.57 10.81
CA GLY A 79 2.70 -18.30 10.82
C GLY A 79 1.92 -17.19 10.11
N ALA A 80 1.86 -17.24 8.78
CA ALA A 80 1.29 -16.18 7.96
C ALA A 80 -0.23 -16.01 8.20
N LEU A 81 -1.01 -17.09 8.20
CA LEU A 81 -2.46 -17.03 8.37
C LEU A 81 -2.91 -16.39 9.71
N PRO A 82 -2.40 -16.80 10.89
CA PRO A 82 -2.78 -16.15 12.15
C PRO A 82 -2.27 -14.71 12.23
N MET A 83 -1.08 -14.43 11.70
CA MET A 83 -0.53 -13.08 11.59
C MET A 83 -1.46 -12.17 10.77
N TYR A 84 -1.78 -12.54 9.52
CA TYR A 84 -2.64 -11.74 8.66
C TYR A 84 -4.11 -11.72 9.11
N SER A 85 -4.58 -12.75 9.82
CA SER A 85 -5.89 -12.71 10.50
C SER A 85 -5.96 -11.67 11.62
N ARG A 86 -4.81 -11.36 12.24
CA ARG A 86 -4.66 -10.28 13.22
C ARG A 86 -4.54 -8.92 12.54
N VAL A 87 -3.74 -8.81 11.47
CA VAL A 87 -3.66 -7.58 10.66
C VAL A 87 -5.05 -7.19 10.12
N ALA A 88 -5.83 -8.15 9.62
CA ALA A 88 -7.20 -7.90 9.15
C ALA A 88 -8.12 -7.35 10.26
N ALA A 89 -7.86 -7.69 11.53
CA ALA A 89 -8.65 -7.21 12.66
C ALA A 89 -8.27 -5.80 13.12
N GLU A 90 -6.97 -5.48 13.05
CA GLU A 90 -6.43 -4.19 13.51
C GLU A 90 -6.41 -3.14 12.40
N SER A 91 -6.43 -3.56 11.13
CA SER A 91 -6.42 -2.70 9.95
C SER A 91 -7.59 -3.01 9.00
N PRO A 92 -8.86 -2.89 9.46
CA PRO A 92 -10.03 -3.33 8.70
C PRO A 92 -10.40 -2.42 7.51
N TYR A 93 -9.70 -1.29 7.41
CA TYR A 93 -9.76 -0.39 6.28
C TYR A 93 -8.79 -0.79 5.16
N GLY A 94 -7.99 -1.86 5.30
CA GLY A 94 -7.10 -2.33 4.23
C GLY A 94 -5.81 -1.54 4.10
N ASP A 95 -5.39 -0.88 5.17
CA ASP A 95 -4.14 -0.12 5.24
C ASP A 95 -2.94 -1.04 5.60
N GLY A 96 -3.21 -2.33 5.85
CA GLY A 96 -2.20 -3.35 6.12
C GLY A 96 -1.43 -3.11 7.43
N SER A 97 -0.18 -3.58 7.46
CA SER A 97 0.75 -3.40 8.57
C SER A 97 1.30 -1.98 8.69
N ILE A 98 1.16 -1.17 7.64
CA ILE A 98 1.64 0.22 7.59
C ILE A 98 0.94 1.06 8.66
N SER A 99 -0.40 1.03 8.72
CA SER A 99 -1.18 1.76 9.73
C SER A 99 -0.91 1.26 11.15
N MET A 100 -0.67 -0.04 11.31
CA MET A 100 -0.35 -0.62 12.61
C MET A 100 0.94 -0.01 13.15
N LEU A 101 2.01 0.06 12.35
CA LEU A 101 3.31 0.59 12.76
C LEU A 101 3.36 2.11 12.85
N GLU A 102 2.58 2.81 12.01
CA GLU A 102 2.41 4.27 12.08
C GLU A 102 1.97 4.71 13.48
N ASN A 103 0.99 4.02 14.06
CA ASN A 103 0.49 4.30 15.42
C ASN A 103 1.48 3.95 16.54
N LEU A 104 2.56 3.22 16.23
CA LEU A 104 3.54 2.77 17.22
C LEU A 104 4.75 3.70 17.34
N LEU A 105 5.07 4.47 16.28
CA LEU A 105 6.29 5.28 16.16
C LEU A 105 6.00 6.79 16.30
N SER A 106 6.85 7.52 17.01
CA SER A 106 6.63 8.96 17.24
C SER A 106 7.03 9.83 16.04
N ARG A 107 6.16 10.81 15.75
CA ARG A 107 6.38 11.97 14.85
C ARG A 107 7.08 11.59 13.53
N TRP A 108 8.32 12.04 13.31
CA TRP A 108 9.00 11.93 12.01
C TRP A 108 9.62 10.56 11.74
N LYS A 109 9.99 9.81 12.79
CA LYS A 109 10.51 8.44 12.65
C LYS A 109 9.45 7.52 12.06
N GLY A 110 8.20 7.68 12.50
CA GLY A 110 7.05 7.00 11.91
C GLY A 110 6.87 7.33 10.44
N LYS A 111 6.99 8.62 10.05
CA LYS A 111 6.83 9.05 8.66
C LYS A 111 7.90 8.47 7.73
N LEU A 112 9.18 8.58 8.09
CA LEU A 112 10.26 8.03 7.27
C LEU A 112 10.13 6.51 7.13
N PHE A 113 9.73 5.84 8.21
CA PHE A 113 9.49 4.41 8.22
C PHE A 113 8.30 4.00 7.32
N VAL A 114 7.18 4.72 7.38
CA VAL A 114 6.03 4.51 6.50
C VAL A 114 6.40 4.75 5.04
N LEU A 115 7.20 5.78 4.73
CA LEU A 115 7.70 6.02 3.37
C LEU A 115 8.58 4.87 2.86
N ALA A 116 9.45 4.34 3.72
CA ALA A 116 10.28 3.19 3.37
C ALA A 116 9.40 1.95 3.10
N LEU A 117 8.42 1.65 3.98
CA LEU A 117 7.48 0.56 3.76
C LEU A 117 6.65 0.74 2.49
N LEU A 118 6.23 1.96 2.18
CA LEU A 118 5.48 2.25 0.96
C LEU A 118 6.36 2.08 -0.29
N GLY A 119 7.66 2.35 -0.20
CA GLY A 119 8.63 2.01 -1.23
C GLY A 119 8.79 0.51 -1.42
N PHE A 120 8.87 -0.28 -0.35
CA PHE A 120 8.84 -1.74 -0.45
C PHE A 120 7.52 -2.26 -1.02
N ALA A 121 6.37 -1.71 -0.62
CA ALA A 121 5.05 -2.04 -1.19
C ALA A 121 4.97 -1.70 -2.68
N SER A 122 5.48 -0.53 -3.07
CA SER A 122 5.53 -0.12 -4.48
C SER A 122 6.45 -1.01 -5.28
N THR A 123 7.60 -1.38 -4.74
CA THR A 123 8.53 -2.33 -5.36
C THR A 123 7.86 -3.68 -5.53
N SER A 124 7.30 -4.24 -4.46
CA SER A 124 6.60 -5.53 -4.46
C SER A 124 5.53 -5.54 -5.54
N PHE A 125 4.57 -4.61 -5.50
CA PHE A 125 3.41 -4.64 -6.38
C PHE A 125 3.71 -4.24 -7.83
N ILE A 126 4.59 -3.27 -8.09
CA ILE A 126 4.98 -2.94 -9.46
C ILE A 126 5.74 -4.12 -10.07
N ILE A 127 6.68 -4.72 -9.34
CA ILE A 127 7.43 -5.88 -9.82
C ILE A 127 6.49 -7.08 -10.00
N THR A 128 5.50 -7.31 -9.14
CA THR A 128 4.50 -8.36 -9.39
C THR A 128 3.80 -8.16 -10.73
N ILE A 129 3.36 -6.94 -11.06
CA ILE A 129 2.70 -6.68 -12.35
C ILE A 129 3.62 -7.00 -13.54
N THR A 130 4.88 -6.55 -13.47
CA THR A 130 5.82 -6.72 -14.59
C THR A 130 6.40 -8.12 -14.69
N LEU A 131 6.70 -8.76 -13.55
CA LEU A 131 7.17 -10.15 -13.45
C LEU A 131 6.11 -11.11 -13.95
N SER A 132 4.86 -10.97 -13.49
CA SER A 132 3.74 -11.82 -13.90
C SER A 132 3.44 -11.72 -15.40
N ALA A 133 3.54 -10.52 -15.99
CA ALA A 133 3.36 -10.34 -17.43
C ALA A 133 4.55 -10.87 -18.25
N ALA A 134 5.77 -10.75 -17.72
CA ALA A 134 6.98 -11.32 -18.33
C ALA A 134 6.96 -12.85 -18.29
N ASP A 135 6.53 -13.44 -17.19
CA ASP A 135 6.40 -14.88 -17.00
C ASP A 135 5.34 -15.48 -17.92
N ALA A 136 4.16 -14.85 -18.00
CA ALA A 136 3.14 -15.20 -19.00
C ALA A 136 3.68 -15.10 -20.44
N THR A 137 4.53 -14.11 -20.72
CA THR A 137 5.17 -13.96 -22.04
C THR A 137 6.17 -15.09 -22.31
N ALA A 138 6.96 -15.51 -21.32
CA ALA A 138 7.87 -16.64 -21.45
C ALA A 138 7.10 -17.93 -21.81
N HIS A 139 6.02 -18.22 -21.09
CA HIS A 139 5.14 -19.35 -21.40
C HIS A 139 4.47 -19.27 -22.78
N ILE A 140 4.15 -18.07 -23.28
CA ILE A 140 3.62 -17.90 -24.64
C ILE A 140 4.69 -18.21 -25.68
N VAL A 141 5.90 -17.69 -25.50
CA VAL A 141 7.01 -17.86 -26.47
C VAL A 141 7.49 -19.30 -26.52
N GLU A 142 7.45 -20.02 -25.40
CA GLU A 142 7.82 -21.44 -25.30
C GLU A 142 6.68 -22.40 -25.67
N ASN A 143 5.50 -21.89 -26.04
CA ASN A 143 4.39 -22.74 -26.46
C ASN A 143 4.67 -23.35 -27.85
N PRO A 144 4.57 -24.68 -28.02
CA PRO A 144 4.81 -25.34 -29.31
C PRO A 144 4.02 -24.74 -30.48
N LEU A 145 2.76 -24.34 -30.24
CA LEU A 145 1.89 -23.75 -31.28
C LEU A 145 2.35 -22.35 -31.71
N VAL A 146 3.00 -21.59 -30.82
CA VAL A 146 3.49 -20.24 -31.12
C VAL A 146 4.79 -20.31 -31.90
N ILE A 147 5.67 -21.24 -31.53
CA ILE A 147 6.93 -21.51 -32.22
C ILE A 147 6.68 -21.89 -33.70
N GLU A 148 5.65 -22.69 -33.96
CA GLU A 148 5.35 -23.20 -35.30
C GLU A 148 4.61 -22.20 -36.20
N TYR A 149 3.69 -21.39 -35.67
CA TYR A 149 2.78 -20.56 -36.50
C TYR A 149 2.89 -19.04 -36.33
N LEU A 150 3.53 -18.53 -35.26
CA LEU A 150 3.45 -17.11 -34.86
C LEU A 150 4.82 -16.48 -34.54
N SER A 151 5.71 -16.47 -35.53
CA SER A 151 7.07 -15.91 -35.39
C SER A 151 7.10 -14.42 -34.98
N LEU A 152 6.04 -13.66 -35.25
CA LEU A 152 5.86 -12.26 -34.79
C LEU A 152 5.80 -12.11 -33.25
N LEU A 153 5.50 -13.17 -32.50
CA LEU A 153 5.39 -13.14 -31.02
C LEU A 153 6.73 -13.32 -30.28
N HIS A 154 7.87 -13.47 -30.98
CA HIS A 154 9.19 -13.60 -30.34
C HIS A 154 9.68 -12.33 -29.64
N HIS A 155 9.03 -11.17 -29.87
CA HIS A 155 9.42 -9.92 -29.25
C HIS A 155 8.91 -9.84 -27.79
N ARG A 156 9.62 -10.50 -26.87
CA ARG A 156 9.29 -10.62 -25.43
C ARG A 156 8.87 -9.30 -24.80
N VAL A 157 9.63 -8.22 -25.03
CA VAL A 157 9.33 -6.89 -24.49
C VAL A 157 7.99 -6.36 -25.01
N GLY A 158 7.77 -6.40 -26.33
CA GLY A 158 6.52 -5.89 -26.93
C GLY A 158 5.28 -6.67 -26.48
N LEU A 159 5.38 -8.00 -26.39
CA LEU A 159 4.28 -8.83 -25.90
C LEU A 159 3.97 -8.54 -24.43
N THR A 160 5.00 -8.42 -23.59
CA THR A 160 4.84 -8.07 -22.17
C THR A 160 4.17 -6.70 -22.01
N LEU A 161 4.58 -5.69 -22.79
CA LEU A 161 3.95 -4.37 -22.78
C LEU A 161 2.47 -4.44 -23.21
N ALA A 162 2.13 -5.26 -24.21
CA ALA A 162 0.75 -5.48 -24.64
C ALA A 162 -0.10 -6.13 -23.54
N LEU A 163 0.44 -7.13 -22.84
CA LEU A 163 -0.21 -7.77 -21.69
C LEU A 163 -0.44 -6.77 -20.54
N ILE A 164 0.55 -5.95 -20.20
CA ILE A 164 0.41 -4.91 -19.18
C ILE A 164 -0.62 -3.85 -19.60
N ALA A 165 -0.65 -3.47 -20.89
CA ALA A 165 -1.66 -2.57 -21.43
C ALA A 165 -3.07 -3.15 -21.30
N GLY A 166 -3.24 -4.45 -21.61
CA GLY A 166 -4.49 -5.17 -21.45
C GLY A 166 -4.98 -5.17 -20.00
N LEU A 167 -4.08 -5.44 -19.05
CA LEU A 167 -4.38 -5.37 -17.62
C LEU A 167 -4.81 -3.96 -17.19
N GLY A 168 -4.08 -2.92 -17.63
CA GLY A 168 -4.44 -1.53 -17.39
C GLY A 168 -5.82 -1.17 -17.95
N ALA A 169 -6.15 -1.65 -19.16
CA ALA A 169 -7.45 -1.43 -19.79
C ALA A 169 -8.61 -2.05 -18.99
N VAL A 170 -8.42 -3.24 -18.41
CA VAL A 170 -9.41 -3.88 -17.53
C VAL A 170 -9.71 -3.00 -16.31
N PHE A 171 -8.68 -2.44 -15.66
CA PHE A 171 -8.87 -1.57 -14.49
C PHE A 171 -9.42 -0.17 -14.83
N LEU A 172 -9.14 0.35 -16.02
CA LEU A 172 -9.78 1.57 -16.53
C LEU A 172 -11.31 1.39 -16.66
N ARG A 173 -11.75 0.19 -17.07
CA ARG A 173 -13.17 -0.18 -17.13
C ARG A 173 -13.79 -0.34 -15.74
N GLY A 174 -13.10 -1.00 -14.82
CA GLY A 174 -13.36 -0.96 -13.37
C GLY A 174 -13.25 -2.29 -12.63
N PHE A 175 -13.20 -2.23 -11.29
CA PHE A 175 -12.99 -3.39 -10.39
C PHE A 175 -13.97 -4.54 -10.56
N LYS A 176 -15.25 -4.26 -10.87
CA LYS A 176 -16.26 -5.31 -11.07
C LYS A 176 -15.87 -6.27 -12.20
N GLU A 177 -15.32 -5.73 -13.28
CA GLU A 177 -14.90 -6.52 -14.44
C GLU A 177 -13.66 -7.35 -14.09
N ALA A 178 -12.69 -6.74 -13.39
CA ALA A 178 -11.49 -7.44 -12.94
C ALA A 178 -11.82 -8.65 -12.04
N ILE A 179 -12.73 -8.47 -11.09
CA ILE A 179 -13.20 -9.54 -10.20
C ILE A 179 -13.91 -10.64 -11.00
N GLY A 180 -14.76 -10.28 -11.97
CA GLY A 180 -15.46 -11.24 -12.83
C GLY A 180 -14.49 -12.12 -13.61
N ILE A 181 -13.46 -11.52 -14.21
CA ILE A 181 -12.39 -12.24 -14.91
C ILE A 181 -11.62 -13.16 -13.95
N ALA A 182 -11.23 -12.65 -12.78
CA ALA A 182 -10.48 -13.43 -11.79
C ALA A 182 -11.24 -14.70 -11.34
N VAL A 183 -12.55 -14.61 -11.12
CA VAL A 183 -13.37 -15.78 -10.74
C VAL A 183 -13.32 -16.88 -11.79
N VAL A 184 -13.45 -16.51 -13.07
CA VAL A 184 -13.40 -17.48 -14.19
C VAL A 184 -12.02 -18.11 -14.30
N LEU A 185 -10.96 -17.29 -14.29
CA LEU A 185 -9.58 -17.77 -14.43
C LEU A 185 -9.17 -18.71 -13.29
N VAL A 186 -9.46 -18.32 -12.04
CA VAL A 186 -9.15 -19.16 -10.86
C VAL A 186 -9.94 -20.46 -10.91
N GLY A 187 -11.23 -20.42 -11.25
CA GLY A 187 -12.06 -21.62 -11.35
C GLY A 187 -11.52 -22.64 -12.36
N ILE A 188 -11.17 -22.17 -13.56
CA ILE A 188 -10.60 -23.01 -14.62
C ILE A 188 -9.24 -23.56 -14.18
N TYR A 189 -8.34 -22.69 -13.71
CA TYR A 189 -6.98 -23.07 -13.37
C TYR A 189 -6.93 -24.10 -12.24
N LEU A 190 -7.68 -23.88 -11.15
CA LEU A 190 -7.72 -24.83 -10.03
C LEU A 190 -8.32 -26.18 -10.44
N THR A 191 -9.32 -26.18 -11.32
CA THR A 191 -9.94 -27.42 -11.83
C THR A 191 -8.96 -28.21 -12.69
N LEU A 192 -8.24 -27.55 -13.59
CA LEU A 192 -7.23 -28.20 -14.44
C LEU A 192 -6.06 -28.74 -13.61
N ASN A 193 -5.58 -27.97 -12.62
CA ASN A 193 -4.56 -28.45 -11.68
C ASN A 193 -5.01 -29.67 -10.89
N LEU A 194 -6.25 -29.66 -10.40
CA LEU A 194 -6.81 -30.81 -9.68
C LEU A 194 -6.84 -32.06 -10.58
N ALA A 195 -7.22 -31.92 -11.85
CA ALA A 195 -7.22 -33.03 -12.80
C ALA A 195 -5.80 -33.61 -13.01
N VAL A 196 -4.80 -32.75 -13.25
CA VAL A 196 -3.39 -33.17 -13.40
C VAL A 196 -2.89 -33.88 -12.14
N VAL A 197 -3.20 -33.34 -10.96
CA VAL A 197 -2.83 -33.94 -9.67
C VAL A 197 -3.49 -35.30 -9.48
N ILE A 198 -4.78 -35.44 -9.79
CA ILE A 198 -5.51 -36.72 -9.68
C ILE A 198 -4.88 -37.78 -10.57
N VAL A 199 -4.58 -37.45 -11.83
CA VAL A 199 -3.91 -38.38 -12.76
C VAL A 199 -2.50 -38.71 -12.27
N GLY A 200 -1.75 -37.74 -11.79
CA GLY A 200 -0.43 -38.00 -11.21
C GLY A 200 -0.46 -38.95 -10.02
N PHE A 201 -1.44 -38.83 -9.12
CA PHE A 201 -1.62 -39.79 -8.05
C PHE A 201 -2.06 -41.17 -8.55
N TYR A 202 -2.89 -41.23 -9.60
CA TYR A 202 -3.22 -42.49 -10.25
C TYR A 202 -1.96 -43.21 -10.75
N GLU A 203 -1.06 -42.49 -11.41
CA GLU A 203 0.22 -43.04 -11.91
C GLU A 203 1.17 -43.51 -10.79
N ILE A 204 1.22 -42.79 -9.67
CA ILE A 204 1.98 -43.22 -8.49
C ILE A 204 1.42 -44.53 -7.91
N LEU A 205 0.10 -44.69 -7.91
CA LEU A 205 -0.58 -45.89 -7.39
C LEU A 205 -0.44 -47.09 -8.33
N THR A 206 -0.44 -46.88 -9.65
CA THR A 206 -0.23 -47.94 -10.65
C THR A 206 1.24 -48.35 -10.77
N HIS A 207 2.18 -47.44 -10.46
CA HIS A 207 3.62 -47.70 -10.47
C HIS A 207 4.30 -47.48 -9.09
N PRO A 208 4.04 -48.33 -8.07
CA PRO A 208 4.55 -48.12 -6.70
C PRO A 208 6.08 -48.03 -6.57
N ILE A 209 6.82 -48.49 -7.57
CA ILE A 209 8.29 -48.42 -7.59
C ILE A 209 8.81 -46.99 -7.48
N VAL A 210 8.10 -45.98 -8.02
CA VAL A 210 8.54 -44.58 -7.94
C VAL A 210 8.58 -44.07 -6.50
N ALA A 211 7.60 -44.45 -5.69
CA ALA A 211 7.54 -44.09 -4.27
C ALA A 211 8.63 -44.80 -3.45
N TRP A 212 8.92 -46.07 -3.79
CA TRP A 212 9.98 -46.83 -3.13
C TRP A 212 11.37 -46.27 -3.47
N SER A 213 11.62 -45.95 -4.75
CA SER A 213 12.86 -45.33 -5.22
C SER A 213 13.09 -43.97 -4.58
N TRP A 214 12.06 -43.11 -4.52
CA TRP A 214 12.13 -41.82 -3.83
C TRP A 214 12.49 -41.98 -2.35
N LYS A 215 11.85 -42.91 -1.64
CA LYS A 215 12.17 -43.21 -0.25
C LYS A 215 13.63 -43.63 -0.09
N ASN A 216 14.14 -44.49 -0.96
CA ASN A 216 15.53 -44.93 -0.90
C ASN A 216 16.51 -43.76 -1.11
N VAL A 217 16.28 -42.91 -2.12
CA VAL A 217 17.09 -41.72 -2.38
C VAL A 217 17.13 -40.80 -1.16
N LEU A 218 15.98 -40.58 -0.51
CA LEU A 218 15.90 -39.79 0.72
C LEU A 218 16.75 -40.37 1.86
N PHE A 219 16.61 -41.65 2.17
CA PHE A 219 17.35 -42.27 3.27
C PHE A 219 18.84 -42.48 2.95
N GLN A 220 19.21 -42.63 1.68
CA GLN A 220 20.61 -42.67 1.26
C GLN A 220 21.30 -41.31 1.44
N ASN A 221 20.65 -40.22 1.03
CA ASN A 221 21.26 -38.89 1.04
C ASN A 221 21.22 -38.21 2.41
N TYR A 222 20.13 -38.34 3.16
CA TYR A 222 19.93 -37.60 4.41
C TYR A 222 20.06 -38.46 5.68
N LYS A 223 20.13 -39.79 5.55
CA LYS A 223 20.28 -40.80 6.63
C LYS A 223 19.13 -40.87 7.63
N ASN A 224 18.63 -39.74 8.15
CA ASN A 224 17.54 -39.70 9.13
C ASN A 224 16.57 -38.51 8.93
N PRO A 225 15.35 -38.58 9.49
CA PRO A 225 14.34 -37.53 9.34
C PRO A 225 14.71 -36.18 9.98
N PHE A 226 15.58 -36.16 11.00
CA PHE A 226 15.99 -34.91 11.66
C PHE A 226 16.91 -34.07 10.77
N VAL A 227 17.82 -34.72 10.04
CA VAL A 227 18.67 -34.09 9.03
C VAL A 227 17.81 -33.60 7.87
N MET A 228 16.83 -34.38 7.42
CA MET A 228 15.85 -33.94 6.40
C MET A 228 15.12 -32.66 6.82
N LEU A 229 14.61 -32.62 8.05
CA LEU A 229 13.93 -31.43 8.58
C LEU A 229 14.90 -30.23 8.69
N GLY A 230 16.12 -30.46 9.19
CA GLY A 230 17.15 -29.44 9.29
C GLY A 230 17.52 -28.85 7.92
N THR A 231 17.74 -29.69 6.91
CA THR A 231 18.03 -29.22 5.55
C THR A 231 16.83 -28.53 4.91
N ALA A 232 15.62 -29.04 5.11
CA ALA A 232 14.40 -28.39 4.62
C ALA A 232 14.22 -26.97 5.20
N LEU A 233 14.54 -26.77 6.48
CA LEU A 233 14.53 -25.45 7.13
C LEU A 233 15.63 -24.51 6.58
N ILE A 234 16.79 -25.04 6.18
CA ILE A 234 17.86 -24.24 5.57
C ILE A 234 17.49 -23.79 4.15
N VAL A 235 16.81 -24.65 3.38
CA VAL A 235 16.40 -24.35 2.00
C VAL A 235 15.14 -23.49 1.94
N PHE A 236 14.34 -23.48 3.02
CA PHE A 236 13.08 -22.77 3.12
C PHE A 236 13.09 -21.30 2.61
N PRO A 237 14.12 -20.46 2.87
CA PRO A 237 14.14 -19.09 2.35
C PRO A 237 13.94 -18.98 0.85
N LYS A 238 14.43 -19.96 0.06
CA LYS A 238 14.23 -20.02 -1.40
C LYS A 238 12.79 -20.32 -1.79
N LEU A 239 12.02 -20.93 -0.89
CA LEU A 239 10.61 -21.29 -1.08
C LEU A 239 9.65 -20.25 -0.50
N ALA A 240 10.14 -19.32 0.32
CA ALA A 240 9.33 -18.32 1.01
C ALA A 240 8.56 -17.38 0.05
N LEU A 241 9.01 -17.30 -1.21
CA LEU A 241 8.30 -16.65 -2.32
C LEU A 241 6.88 -17.19 -2.54
N GLY A 242 6.63 -18.46 -2.23
CA GLY A 242 5.31 -19.09 -2.32
C GLY A 242 4.28 -18.61 -1.29
N LEU A 243 4.64 -17.67 -0.41
CA LEU A 243 3.72 -17.04 0.57
C LEU A 243 3.11 -15.72 0.07
N SER A 244 3.53 -15.23 -1.10
CA SER A 244 3.05 -13.97 -1.66
C SER A 244 1.56 -14.05 -2.03
N GLY A 245 0.76 -13.09 -1.56
CA GLY A 245 -0.69 -13.03 -1.80
C GLY A 245 -1.55 -12.81 -0.54
N PHE A 246 -1.03 -13.09 0.66
CA PHE A 246 -1.74 -12.76 1.90
C PHE A 246 -1.80 -11.25 2.17
N GLU A 247 -0.73 -10.54 1.82
CA GLU A 247 -0.66 -9.09 1.95
C GLU A 247 -1.74 -8.41 1.10
N THR A 248 -1.79 -8.76 -0.19
CA THR A 248 -2.82 -8.25 -1.10
C THR A 248 -4.22 -8.61 -0.61
N GLY A 249 -4.40 -9.82 -0.07
CA GLY A 249 -5.63 -10.26 0.61
C GLY A 249 -6.15 -9.30 1.68
N VAL A 250 -5.28 -8.81 2.56
CA VAL A 250 -5.64 -7.83 3.59
C VAL A 250 -5.77 -6.42 3.03
N VAL A 251 -4.94 -6.05 2.05
CA VAL A 251 -5.02 -4.73 1.42
C VAL A 251 -6.36 -4.55 0.68
N VAL A 252 -6.88 -5.56 0.00
CA VAL A 252 -8.17 -5.45 -0.72
C VAL A 252 -9.40 -5.67 0.16
N MET A 253 -9.21 -5.88 1.46
CA MET A 253 -10.29 -6.05 2.45
C MET A 253 -11.46 -5.05 2.32
N PRO A 254 -11.26 -3.76 1.96
CA PRO A 254 -12.35 -2.81 1.75
C PRO A 254 -13.36 -3.21 0.67
N LEU A 255 -12.95 -4.05 -0.27
CA LEU A 255 -13.83 -4.61 -1.31
C LEU A 255 -14.73 -5.72 -0.75
N VAL A 256 -14.42 -6.29 0.42
CA VAL A 256 -15.20 -7.37 1.03
C VAL A 256 -16.44 -6.82 1.72
N ARG A 257 -17.60 -7.40 1.39
CA ARG A 257 -18.89 -7.08 2.01
C ARG A 257 -18.94 -7.58 3.45
N GLY A 258 -19.40 -6.73 4.36
CA GLY A 258 -19.50 -7.06 5.78
C GLY A 258 -20.72 -7.89 6.17
N VAL A 259 -21.92 -7.47 5.73
CA VAL A 259 -23.19 -8.14 6.09
C VAL A 259 -23.75 -8.89 4.88
N GLU A 260 -23.92 -10.22 5.02
CA GLU A 260 -24.74 -11.04 4.13
C GLU A 260 -26.22 -10.83 4.53
N GLY A 261 -27.07 -10.37 3.61
CA GLY A 261 -28.52 -10.27 3.86
C GLY A 261 -29.18 -8.89 3.74
N GLY A 262 -28.49 -7.86 3.26
CA GLY A 262 -29.18 -6.65 2.79
C GLY A 262 -29.69 -6.87 1.37
N SER A 263 -30.92 -7.37 1.23
CA SER A 263 -31.67 -7.28 -0.03
C SER A 263 -31.67 -5.82 -0.48
N GLU A 264 -31.39 -5.59 -1.77
CA GLU A 264 -31.69 -4.32 -2.41
C GLU A 264 -33.18 -4.02 -2.17
N GLY A 265 -33.51 -3.04 -1.33
CA GLY A 265 -34.87 -2.48 -1.26
C GLY A 265 -35.69 -2.67 0.02
N GLN A 266 -35.13 -2.60 1.22
CA GLN A 266 -35.95 -2.32 2.41
C GLN A 266 -35.39 -1.16 3.24
N HIS A 267 -36.15 -0.07 3.26
CA HIS A 267 -36.04 1.03 4.22
C HIS A 267 -36.24 0.47 5.64
N PHE A 268 -35.15 0.04 6.28
CA PHE A 268 -35.17 -0.28 7.71
C PHE A 268 -34.79 0.97 8.50
N THR A 269 -35.81 1.72 8.91
CA THR A 269 -35.73 2.66 10.02
C THR A 269 -35.42 1.90 11.31
N GLN A 270 -34.18 1.99 11.81
CA GLN A 270 -33.84 2.30 13.22
C GLN A 270 -32.38 1.96 13.58
N THR A 271 -31.79 2.88 14.36
CA THR A 271 -30.51 2.81 15.11
C THR A 271 -29.21 3.07 14.33
N ARG A 272 -28.95 4.36 14.03
CA ARG A 272 -27.76 4.89 13.32
C ARG A 272 -26.40 4.71 14.02
N SER A 273 -26.34 4.22 15.26
CA SER A 273 -25.08 4.18 16.04
C SER A 273 -24.37 2.82 16.10
N ALA A 274 -25.02 1.72 15.68
CA ALA A 274 -24.45 0.35 15.77
C ALA A 274 -24.12 -0.29 14.41
N VAL A 275 -24.58 0.30 13.30
CA VAL A 275 -24.38 -0.22 11.93
C VAL A 275 -22.90 -0.22 11.49
N PRO A 276 -22.08 0.80 11.82
CA PRO A 276 -20.68 0.83 11.37
C PRO A 276 -19.82 -0.29 11.97
N SER A 277 -20.06 -0.66 13.23
CA SER A 277 -19.28 -1.70 13.91
C SER A 277 -19.65 -3.11 13.46
N LEU A 278 -20.94 -3.39 13.22
CA LEU A 278 -21.41 -4.68 12.71
C LEU A 278 -20.92 -4.95 11.28
N GLU A 279 -20.94 -3.94 10.40
CA GLU A 279 -20.40 -4.09 9.06
C GLU A 279 -18.89 -4.37 9.08
N LEU A 280 -18.14 -3.64 9.93
CA LEU A 280 -16.70 -3.82 10.08
C LEU A 280 -16.35 -5.22 10.61
N GLN A 281 -17.06 -5.68 11.64
CA GLN A 281 -16.90 -7.03 12.19
C GLN A 281 -17.21 -8.11 11.13
N GLY A 282 -18.28 -7.92 10.37
CA GLY A 282 -18.63 -8.79 9.25
C GLY A 282 -17.53 -8.85 8.20
N ARG A 283 -16.93 -7.70 7.85
CA ARG A 283 -15.80 -7.61 6.90
C ARG A 283 -14.57 -8.34 7.43
N ILE A 284 -14.21 -8.15 8.71
CA ILE A 284 -13.09 -8.85 9.36
C ILE A 284 -13.31 -10.36 9.28
N ARG A 285 -14.51 -10.83 9.67
CA ARG A 285 -14.87 -12.25 9.63
C ARG A 285 -14.76 -12.83 8.22
N ASN A 286 -15.31 -12.12 7.23
CA ASN A 286 -15.30 -12.54 5.84
C ASN A 286 -13.90 -12.52 5.21
N THR A 287 -13.05 -11.57 5.62
CA THR A 287 -11.64 -11.52 5.20
C THR A 287 -10.85 -12.67 5.82
N ARG A 288 -11.09 -13.01 7.08
CA ARG A 288 -10.50 -14.21 7.69
C ARG A 288 -10.93 -15.50 6.99
N LYS A 289 -12.20 -15.60 6.57
CA LYS A 289 -12.68 -16.72 5.74
C LYS A 289 -11.94 -16.79 4.41
N LEU A 290 -11.80 -15.65 3.72
CA LEU A 290 -11.01 -15.54 2.48
C LEU A 290 -9.59 -16.07 2.68
N LEU A 291 -8.87 -15.57 3.67
CA LEU A 291 -7.48 -15.98 3.93
C LEU A 291 -7.38 -17.47 4.29
N LEU A 292 -8.28 -17.97 5.13
CA LEU A 292 -8.30 -19.38 5.54
C LEU A 292 -8.57 -20.31 4.36
N VAL A 293 -9.60 -20.02 3.55
CA VAL A 293 -9.98 -20.87 2.41
C VAL A 293 -8.89 -20.87 1.35
N ALA A 294 -8.31 -19.71 1.03
CA ALA A 294 -7.18 -19.62 0.11
C ALA A 294 -5.97 -20.43 0.62
N ALA A 295 -5.62 -20.28 1.91
CA ALA A 295 -4.52 -21.02 2.53
C ALA A 295 -4.71 -22.54 2.47
N LEU A 296 -5.94 -23.03 2.72
CA LEU A 296 -6.25 -24.46 2.70
C LEU A 296 -6.20 -25.04 1.28
N ILE A 297 -6.79 -24.35 0.29
CA ILE A 297 -6.73 -24.77 -1.11
C ILE A 297 -5.27 -24.86 -1.58
N MET A 298 -4.48 -23.82 -1.31
CA MET A 298 -3.07 -23.81 -1.69
C MET A 298 -2.23 -24.84 -0.94
N SER A 299 -2.46 -25.04 0.35
CA SER A 299 -1.72 -26.07 1.11
C SER A 299 -1.96 -27.47 0.53
N PHE A 300 -3.21 -27.78 0.18
CA PHE A 300 -3.53 -29.04 -0.47
C PHE A 300 -2.84 -29.16 -1.83
N LEU A 301 -3.02 -28.16 -2.70
CA LEU A 301 -2.49 -28.21 -4.06
C LEU A 301 -0.97 -28.19 -4.11
N LEU A 302 -0.28 -27.36 -3.31
CA LEU A 302 1.18 -27.32 -3.24
C LEU A 302 1.78 -28.64 -2.78
N LEU A 303 1.22 -29.25 -1.74
CA LEU A 303 1.69 -30.55 -1.26
C LEU A 303 1.49 -31.63 -2.32
N ALA A 304 0.28 -31.68 -2.89
CA ALA A 304 -0.09 -32.65 -3.90
C ALA A 304 0.77 -32.52 -5.16
N SER A 305 0.92 -31.30 -5.69
CA SER A 305 1.76 -31.03 -6.84
C SER A 305 3.24 -31.30 -6.56
N SER A 306 3.76 -30.94 -5.39
CA SER A 306 5.16 -31.20 -5.02
C SER A 306 5.46 -32.70 -4.96
N ILE A 307 4.55 -33.51 -4.39
CA ILE A 307 4.68 -34.97 -4.39
C ILE A 307 4.68 -35.52 -5.82
N VAL A 308 3.66 -35.19 -6.60
CA VAL A 308 3.49 -35.75 -7.95
C VAL A 308 4.67 -35.38 -8.85
N THR A 309 5.07 -34.11 -8.86
CA THR A 309 6.19 -33.62 -9.67
C THR A 309 7.52 -34.24 -9.25
N THR A 310 7.79 -34.37 -7.94
CA THR A 310 9.05 -34.97 -7.44
C THR A 310 9.16 -36.45 -7.76
N LEU A 311 8.04 -37.19 -7.75
CA LEU A 311 8.05 -38.65 -7.94
C LEU A 311 7.98 -39.06 -9.42
N LEU A 312 7.31 -38.28 -10.27
CA LEU A 312 7.04 -38.65 -11.66
C LEU A 312 7.95 -37.98 -12.69
N ILE A 313 8.53 -36.82 -12.38
CA ILE A 313 9.37 -36.09 -13.33
C ILE A 313 10.84 -36.46 -13.09
N PRO A 314 11.59 -36.86 -14.13
CA PRO A 314 13.02 -37.08 -14.03
C PRO A 314 13.79 -35.82 -13.61
N ALA A 315 14.86 -35.98 -12.83
CA ALA A 315 15.58 -34.84 -12.24
C ALA A 315 16.23 -33.93 -13.31
N GLU A 316 16.63 -34.51 -14.44
CA GLU A 316 17.19 -33.82 -15.59
C GLU A 316 16.20 -32.87 -16.27
N GLU A 317 14.89 -33.11 -16.17
CA GLU A 317 13.90 -32.24 -16.81
C GLU A 317 13.66 -30.93 -16.04
N PHE A 318 14.12 -30.84 -14.79
CA PHE A 318 14.08 -29.61 -13.99
C PHE A 318 15.31 -28.71 -14.20
N ARG A 319 16.27 -29.11 -15.04
CA ARG A 319 17.53 -28.39 -15.18
C ARG A 319 17.32 -26.96 -15.73
N PRO A 320 17.93 -25.93 -15.12
CA PRO A 320 17.87 -24.57 -15.66
C PRO A 320 18.66 -24.46 -16.96
N GLU A 321 18.38 -23.40 -17.73
CA GLU A 321 19.18 -23.08 -18.91
C GLU A 321 20.63 -22.77 -18.51
N THR A 322 21.57 -23.25 -19.33
CA THR A 322 23.00 -22.96 -19.19
C THR A 322 23.55 -22.47 -20.51
N LEU A 323 24.72 -21.82 -20.50
CA LEU A 323 25.37 -21.31 -21.72
C LEU A 323 25.61 -22.38 -22.80
N THR A 324 25.57 -23.66 -22.44
CA THR A 324 25.87 -24.79 -23.33
C THR A 324 24.68 -25.73 -23.55
N GLN A 325 23.59 -25.58 -22.81
CA GLN A 325 22.41 -26.46 -22.91
C GLN A 325 21.12 -25.70 -22.60
N GLU A 326 20.11 -25.92 -23.44
CA GLU A 326 18.74 -25.45 -23.23
C GLU A 326 18.17 -26.00 -21.91
N ALA A 327 17.19 -25.29 -21.34
CA ALA A 327 16.49 -25.73 -20.13
C ALA A 327 15.81 -27.10 -20.32
N GLY A 328 15.63 -27.83 -19.22
CA GLY A 328 14.80 -29.04 -19.21
C GLY A 328 13.32 -28.70 -19.43
N SER A 329 12.55 -29.64 -19.99
CA SER A 329 11.17 -29.39 -20.42
C SER A 329 10.18 -29.15 -19.26
N ALA A 330 10.57 -29.48 -18.03
CA ALA A 330 9.80 -29.22 -16.81
C ALA A 330 10.27 -27.97 -16.03
N ASN A 331 11.36 -27.31 -16.45
CA ASN A 331 11.87 -26.11 -15.78
C ASN A 331 10.83 -24.98 -15.85
N GLY A 332 10.42 -24.44 -14.71
CA GLY A 332 9.38 -23.40 -14.63
C GLY A 332 7.95 -23.86 -15.02
N ARG A 333 7.76 -25.11 -15.45
CA ARG A 333 6.47 -25.61 -15.99
C ARG A 333 6.14 -27.06 -15.62
N ALA A 334 6.54 -27.50 -14.43
CA ALA A 334 6.48 -28.90 -14.01
C ALA A 334 5.08 -29.56 -14.10
N LEU A 335 4.01 -28.85 -13.71
CA LEU A 335 2.65 -29.39 -13.84
C LEU A 335 2.16 -29.41 -15.29
N ALA A 336 2.57 -28.44 -16.10
CA ALA A 336 2.28 -28.46 -17.54
C ALA A 336 2.97 -29.64 -18.23
N TYR A 337 4.22 -29.94 -17.86
CA TYR A 337 4.94 -31.13 -18.35
C TYR A 337 4.13 -32.41 -18.09
N LEU A 338 3.63 -32.61 -16.87
CA LEU A 338 2.78 -33.75 -16.53
C LEU A 338 1.45 -33.75 -17.29
N ALA A 339 0.85 -32.58 -17.51
CA ALA A 339 -0.39 -32.44 -18.27
C ALA A 339 -0.21 -32.91 -19.72
N HIS A 340 0.86 -32.48 -20.39
CA HIS A 340 1.18 -32.95 -21.75
C HIS A 340 1.50 -34.44 -21.75
N HIS A 341 2.32 -34.90 -20.80
CA HIS A 341 2.79 -36.30 -20.77
C HIS A 341 1.69 -37.32 -20.50
N TYR A 342 0.80 -37.07 -19.52
CA TYR A 342 -0.19 -38.04 -19.08
C TYR A 342 -1.62 -37.80 -19.59
N LEU A 343 -1.97 -36.56 -19.95
CA LEU A 343 -3.32 -36.20 -20.43
C LEU A 343 -3.34 -35.83 -21.93
N GLY A 344 -2.18 -35.80 -22.58
CA GLY A 344 -2.01 -35.53 -24.01
C GLY A 344 -2.00 -34.04 -24.37
N ASP A 345 -1.54 -33.75 -25.60
CA ASP A 345 -1.23 -32.39 -26.06
C ASP A 345 -2.44 -31.44 -26.06
N LEU A 346 -3.65 -31.94 -26.31
CA LEU A 346 -4.86 -31.11 -26.30
C LEU A 346 -5.14 -30.58 -24.88
N PHE A 347 -5.07 -31.47 -23.89
CA PHE A 347 -5.26 -31.08 -22.49
C PHE A 347 -4.09 -30.22 -22.01
N GLY A 348 -2.86 -30.61 -22.33
CA GLY A 348 -1.66 -29.83 -22.01
C GLY A 348 -1.71 -28.41 -22.59
N THR A 349 -2.19 -28.24 -23.82
CA THR A 349 -2.40 -26.91 -24.44
C THR A 349 -3.45 -26.09 -23.69
N ALA A 350 -4.57 -26.70 -23.30
CA ALA A 350 -5.59 -26.01 -22.51
C ALA A 350 -5.04 -25.60 -21.12
N TYR A 351 -4.20 -26.45 -20.53
CA TYR A 351 -3.49 -26.16 -19.28
C TYR A 351 -2.50 -25.00 -19.44
N ASP A 352 -1.70 -24.98 -20.51
CA ASP A 352 -0.77 -23.90 -20.83
C ASP A 352 -1.52 -22.57 -20.99
N LEU A 353 -2.61 -22.54 -21.76
CA LEU A 353 -3.45 -21.35 -21.92
C LEU A 353 -4.02 -20.86 -20.59
N SER A 354 -4.46 -21.77 -19.73
CA SER A 354 -4.96 -21.42 -18.39
C SER A 354 -3.84 -20.87 -17.51
N THR A 355 -2.63 -21.42 -17.60
CA THR A 355 -1.45 -20.99 -16.82
C THR A 355 -1.00 -19.60 -17.26
N ILE A 356 -0.88 -19.37 -18.57
CA ILE A 356 -0.58 -18.05 -19.16
C ILE A 356 -1.62 -17.02 -18.71
N SER A 357 -2.90 -17.37 -18.77
CA SER A 357 -3.99 -16.45 -18.44
C SER A 357 -3.99 -16.06 -16.96
N ILE A 358 -3.79 -17.02 -16.04
CA ILE A 358 -3.75 -16.71 -14.60
C ILE A 358 -2.47 -15.95 -14.23
N LEU A 359 -1.31 -16.31 -14.81
CA LEU A 359 -0.05 -15.59 -14.59
C LEU A 359 -0.16 -14.16 -15.07
N TRP A 360 -0.62 -13.92 -16.30
CA TRP A 360 -0.83 -12.56 -16.80
C TRP A 360 -1.74 -11.75 -15.86
N PHE A 361 -2.81 -12.38 -15.39
CA PHE A 361 -3.78 -11.71 -14.55
C PHE A 361 -3.35 -11.59 -13.07
N ALA A 362 -2.32 -12.30 -12.61
CA ALA A 362 -1.80 -12.22 -11.24
C ALA A 362 -1.45 -10.78 -10.84
N GLY A 363 -0.90 -9.99 -11.77
CA GLY A 363 -0.66 -8.55 -11.60
C GLY A 363 -1.90 -7.72 -11.23
N SER A 364 -3.11 -8.22 -11.47
CA SER A 364 -4.36 -7.55 -11.07
C SER A 364 -4.48 -7.39 -9.55
N SER A 365 -4.00 -8.37 -8.77
CA SER A 365 -4.01 -8.33 -7.31
C SER A 365 -3.12 -7.20 -6.78
N ALA A 366 -1.91 -7.10 -7.34
CA ALA A 366 -0.95 -6.06 -7.02
C ALA A 366 -1.44 -4.66 -7.45
N LEU A 367 -2.02 -4.53 -8.65
CA LEU A 367 -2.61 -3.27 -9.11
C LEU A 367 -3.80 -2.86 -8.22
N ALA A 368 -4.66 -3.80 -7.83
CA ALA A 368 -5.73 -3.55 -6.86
C ALA A 368 -5.17 -3.09 -5.50
N GLY A 369 -4.06 -3.68 -5.05
CA GLY A 369 -3.34 -3.29 -3.84
C GLY A 369 -2.86 -1.84 -3.89
N LEU A 370 -2.12 -1.47 -4.95
CA LEU A 370 -1.63 -0.11 -5.15
C LEU A 370 -2.77 0.91 -5.23
N LEU A 371 -3.85 0.58 -5.94
CA LEU A 371 -5.03 1.43 -6.08
C LEU A 371 -5.79 1.61 -4.76
N ASN A 372 -5.60 0.74 -3.76
CA ASN A 372 -6.16 0.95 -2.44
C ASN A 372 -5.21 1.71 -1.50
N ILE A 373 -3.91 1.40 -1.50
CA ILE A 373 -2.94 2.01 -0.58
C ILE A 373 -2.63 3.47 -0.98
N VAL A 374 -2.30 3.72 -2.25
CA VAL A 374 -1.73 5.00 -2.67
C VAL A 374 -2.71 6.17 -2.48
N PRO A 375 -4.00 6.10 -2.88
CA PRO A 375 -4.97 7.19 -2.66
C PRO A 375 -5.19 7.57 -1.19
N ARG A 376 -4.90 6.67 -0.25
CA ARG A 376 -5.09 6.87 1.19
C ARG A 376 -3.87 7.50 1.83
N TYR A 377 -2.69 7.00 1.49
CA TYR A 377 -1.43 7.41 2.10
C TYR A 377 -0.82 8.63 1.42
N LEU A 378 -0.67 8.63 0.09
CA LEU A 378 0.03 9.71 -0.62
C LEU A 378 -0.62 11.09 -0.39
N PRO A 379 -1.94 11.27 -0.58
CA PRO A 379 -2.59 12.56 -0.34
C PRO A 379 -2.57 13.01 1.12
N ARG A 380 -2.84 12.09 2.07
CA ARG A 380 -2.89 12.39 3.53
C ARG A 380 -1.55 12.93 4.04
N TYR A 381 -0.44 12.42 3.51
CA TYR A 381 0.90 12.85 3.85
C TYR A 381 1.39 14.07 3.03
N GLY A 382 0.52 14.65 2.19
CA GLY A 382 0.86 15.77 1.31
C GLY A 382 1.76 15.42 0.12
N MET A 383 1.88 14.13 -0.22
CA MET A 383 2.86 13.59 -1.16
C MET A 383 2.40 13.51 -2.61
N ALA A 384 1.08 13.50 -2.86
CA ALA A 384 0.55 13.51 -4.21
C ALA A 384 -0.53 14.57 -4.40
N PRO A 385 -0.71 15.07 -5.64
CA PRO A 385 -1.81 15.97 -5.97
C PRO A 385 -3.18 15.35 -5.65
N GLU A 386 -4.20 16.18 -5.48
CA GLU A 386 -5.54 15.69 -5.14
C GLU A 386 -6.15 14.73 -6.17
N TRP A 387 -5.73 14.85 -7.44
CA TRP A 387 -6.16 13.92 -8.47
C TRP A 387 -5.70 12.49 -8.23
N ALA A 388 -4.64 12.26 -7.43
CA ALA A 388 -4.18 10.92 -7.07
C ALA A 388 -5.18 10.16 -6.19
N ARG A 389 -6.24 10.84 -5.69
CA ARG A 389 -7.40 10.18 -5.06
C ARG A 389 -8.27 9.44 -6.08
N ALA A 390 -8.22 9.82 -7.36
CA ALA A 390 -8.98 9.15 -8.40
C ALA A 390 -8.25 7.90 -8.90
N THR A 391 -9.00 6.80 -9.04
CA THR A 391 -8.46 5.49 -9.42
C THR A 391 -7.94 5.46 -10.86
N ARG A 392 -8.70 5.96 -11.84
CA ARG A 392 -8.37 5.83 -13.27
C ARG A 392 -7.08 6.55 -13.67
N PRO A 393 -6.79 7.79 -13.23
CA PRO A 393 -5.49 8.43 -13.48
C PRO A 393 -4.34 7.61 -12.90
N LEU A 394 -4.56 7.03 -11.72
CA LEU A 394 -3.55 6.24 -11.03
C LEU A 394 -3.24 4.93 -11.77
N VAL A 395 -4.24 4.28 -12.38
CA VAL A 395 -4.04 3.14 -13.29
C VAL A 395 -3.07 3.52 -14.40
N VAL A 396 -3.29 4.66 -15.08
CA VAL A 396 -2.41 5.10 -16.18
C VAL A 396 -0.98 5.31 -15.70
N VAL A 397 -0.80 5.95 -14.54
CA VAL A 397 0.53 6.18 -13.95
C VAL A 397 1.22 4.86 -13.64
N PHE A 398 0.54 3.91 -13.00
CA PHE A 398 1.13 2.61 -12.69
C PHE A 398 1.43 1.79 -13.94
N THR A 399 0.55 1.81 -14.95
CA THR A 399 0.81 1.17 -16.25
C THR A 399 2.06 1.75 -16.91
N LEU A 400 2.25 3.08 -16.88
CA LEU A 400 3.44 3.72 -17.43
C LEU A 400 4.71 3.35 -16.65
N ILE A 401 4.64 3.30 -15.32
CA ILE A 401 5.76 2.85 -14.48
C ILE A 401 6.10 1.39 -14.81
N CYS A 402 5.09 0.53 -14.96
CA CYS A 402 5.29 -0.87 -15.35
C CYS A 402 5.96 -0.97 -16.72
N PHE A 403 5.59 -0.13 -17.70
CA PHE A 403 6.28 -0.10 -19.00
C PHE A 403 7.75 0.26 -18.87
N ILE A 404 8.08 1.28 -18.06
CA ILE A 404 9.47 1.68 -17.82
C ILE A 404 10.26 0.51 -17.21
N VAL A 405 9.71 -0.13 -16.18
CA VAL A 405 10.33 -1.29 -15.51
C VAL A 405 10.51 -2.44 -16.50
N THR A 406 9.48 -2.81 -17.27
CA THR A 406 9.57 -3.87 -18.29
C THR A 406 10.66 -3.59 -19.32
N ILE A 407 10.82 -2.33 -19.77
CA ILE A 407 11.87 -1.96 -20.72
C ILE A 407 13.26 -2.06 -20.06
N VAL A 408 13.41 -1.55 -18.84
CA VAL A 408 14.68 -1.57 -18.10
C VAL A 408 15.16 -2.99 -17.82
N PHE A 409 14.24 -3.90 -17.50
CA PHE A 409 14.54 -5.32 -17.25
C PHE A 409 14.43 -6.19 -18.50
N ALA A 410 14.20 -5.60 -19.68
CA ALA A 410 14.01 -6.32 -20.95
C ALA A 410 12.97 -7.46 -20.88
N ALA A 411 11.95 -7.32 -20.04
CA ALA A 411 10.96 -8.35 -19.74
C ALA A 411 11.54 -9.69 -19.26
N ASP A 412 12.67 -9.64 -18.54
CA ASP A 412 13.32 -10.82 -17.98
C ASP A 412 12.77 -11.15 -16.58
N VAL A 413 12.42 -12.42 -16.36
CA VAL A 413 11.80 -12.90 -15.12
C VAL A 413 12.84 -13.02 -14.01
N ASP A 414 14.00 -13.59 -14.31
CA ASP A 414 15.07 -13.84 -13.34
C ASP A 414 15.68 -12.54 -12.82
N ALA A 415 15.88 -11.56 -13.70
CA ALA A 415 16.40 -10.24 -13.35
C ALA A 415 15.48 -9.45 -12.41
N GLN A 416 14.18 -9.76 -12.40
CA GLN A 416 13.17 -9.10 -11.55
C GLN A 416 12.91 -9.88 -10.24
N GLY A 417 13.15 -11.19 -10.21
CA GLY A 417 12.80 -12.07 -9.09
C GLY A 417 13.37 -11.63 -7.74
N GLY A 418 14.60 -11.13 -7.69
CA GLY A 418 15.23 -10.63 -6.46
C GLY A 418 14.54 -9.40 -5.87
N ALA A 419 14.07 -8.48 -6.72
CA ALA A 419 13.32 -7.28 -6.29
C ALA A 419 11.95 -7.64 -5.74
N TYR A 420 11.27 -8.58 -6.38
CA TYR A 420 10.01 -9.14 -5.90
C TYR A 420 10.16 -9.78 -4.51
N ALA A 421 11.13 -10.68 -4.35
CA ALA A 421 11.41 -11.34 -3.07
C ALA A 421 11.67 -10.34 -1.95
N THR A 422 12.50 -9.34 -2.24
CA THR A 422 12.87 -8.29 -1.28
C THR A 422 11.65 -7.46 -0.85
N GLY A 423 10.79 -7.07 -1.80
CA GLY A 423 9.58 -6.31 -1.54
C GLY A 423 8.60 -7.06 -0.65
N VAL A 424 8.23 -8.29 -1.03
CA VAL A 424 7.27 -9.12 -0.29
C VAL A 424 7.80 -9.46 1.11
N LEU A 425 9.05 -9.91 1.23
CA LEU A 425 9.62 -10.29 2.53
C LEU A 425 9.74 -9.10 3.49
N ALA A 426 10.04 -7.90 2.99
CA ALA A 426 10.04 -6.69 3.82
C ALA A 426 8.64 -6.39 4.39
N LEU A 427 7.59 -6.58 3.60
CA LEU A 427 6.20 -6.34 4.01
C LEU A 427 5.70 -7.41 4.99
N MET A 428 6.03 -8.68 4.75
CA MET A 428 5.75 -9.78 5.67
C MET A 428 6.47 -9.60 7.02
N THR A 429 7.75 -9.24 6.99
CA THR A 429 8.54 -8.96 8.20
C THR A 429 7.96 -7.78 8.98
N SER A 430 7.58 -6.71 8.27
CA SER A 430 6.90 -5.56 8.84
C SER A 430 5.57 -5.97 9.51
N ALA A 431 4.74 -6.78 8.85
CA ALA A 431 3.50 -7.29 9.42
C ALA A 431 3.72 -8.16 10.67
N ALA A 432 4.72 -9.04 10.65
CA ALA A 432 5.05 -9.89 11.79
C ALA A 432 5.48 -9.08 13.01
N ILE A 433 6.34 -8.08 12.81
CA ILE A 433 6.79 -7.17 13.86
C ILE A 433 5.61 -6.33 14.39
N ALA A 434 4.77 -5.79 13.51
CA ALA A 434 3.60 -5.00 13.88
C ALA A 434 2.65 -5.79 14.81
N VAL A 435 2.33 -7.03 14.42
CA VAL A 435 1.47 -7.93 15.19
C VAL A 435 2.11 -8.32 16.54
N THR A 436 3.42 -8.58 16.57
CA THR A 436 4.16 -8.86 17.81
C THR A 436 4.10 -7.69 18.78
N LEU A 437 4.35 -6.47 18.30
CA LEU A 437 4.30 -5.27 19.12
C LEU A 437 2.89 -4.98 19.63
N SER A 438 1.87 -5.20 18.80
CA SER A 438 0.47 -5.06 19.20
C SER A 438 0.08 -6.06 20.29
N ALA A 439 0.40 -7.36 20.09
CA ALA A 439 0.13 -8.40 21.09
C ALA A 439 0.84 -8.12 22.43
N ARG A 440 2.07 -7.59 22.37
CA ARG A 440 2.83 -7.18 23.55
C ARG A 440 2.19 -6.00 24.27
N ARG A 441 1.73 -4.97 23.55
CA ARG A 441 1.01 -3.82 24.15
C ARG A 441 -0.28 -4.24 24.84
N LEU A 442 -0.96 -5.26 24.33
CA LEU A 442 -2.18 -5.82 24.92
C LEU A 442 -1.93 -6.88 26.01
N GLY A 443 -0.66 -7.15 26.37
CA GLY A 443 -0.31 -8.11 27.42
C GLY A 443 -0.66 -9.58 27.10
N GLN A 444 -0.79 -9.93 25.82
CA GLN A 444 -1.24 -11.27 25.41
C GLN A 444 -0.08 -12.27 25.36
N ARG A 445 -0.27 -13.47 25.93
CA ARG A 445 0.77 -14.54 25.92
C ARG A 445 1.14 -15.02 24.52
N ILE A 446 0.23 -14.91 23.55
CA ILE A 446 0.48 -15.26 22.14
C ILE A 446 1.59 -14.41 21.49
N GLN A 447 2.01 -13.31 22.13
CA GLN A 447 3.15 -12.50 21.69
C GLN A 447 4.41 -13.34 21.42
N TRP A 448 4.64 -14.42 22.17
CA TRP A 448 5.82 -15.27 21.98
C TRP A 448 5.77 -16.06 20.67
N ALA A 449 4.58 -16.50 20.26
CA ALA A 449 4.39 -17.13 18.96
C ALA A 449 4.62 -16.11 17.83
N PHE A 450 4.06 -14.90 17.95
CA PHE A 450 4.30 -13.84 16.96
C PHE A 450 5.77 -13.38 16.93
N MET A 451 6.45 -13.36 18.08
CA MET A 451 7.87 -13.05 18.15
C MET A 451 8.70 -14.11 17.42
N LEU A 452 8.39 -15.40 17.58
CA LEU A 452 9.04 -16.47 16.81
C LEU A 452 8.81 -16.29 15.30
N ILE A 453 7.56 -16.03 14.87
CA ILE A 453 7.23 -15.76 13.46
C ILE A 453 8.02 -14.55 12.93
N SER A 454 8.12 -13.48 13.73
CA SER A 454 8.90 -12.28 13.37
C SER A 454 10.38 -12.59 13.19
N LEU A 455 10.95 -13.43 14.06
CA LEU A 455 12.34 -13.86 13.94
C LEU A 455 12.57 -14.68 12.67
N ILE A 456 11.63 -15.57 12.31
CA ILE A 456 11.72 -16.38 11.08
C ILE A 456 11.68 -15.47 9.83
N PHE A 457 10.74 -14.53 9.75
CA PHE A 457 10.67 -13.61 8.60
C PHE A 457 11.84 -12.63 8.55
N ALA A 458 12.31 -12.14 9.71
CA ALA A 458 13.50 -11.30 9.76
C ALA A 458 14.76 -12.05 9.28
N TYR A 459 14.95 -13.30 9.73
CA TYR A 459 16.02 -14.17 9.25
C TYR A 459 15.92 -14.40 7.73
N THR A 460 14.73 -14.75 7.25
CA THR A 460 14.48 -15.00 5.82
C THR A 460 14.78 -13.76 4.98
N THR A 461 14.39 -12.56 5.46
CA THR A 461 14.69 -11.29 4.80
C THR A 461 16.19 -11.02 4.76
N VAL A 462 16.92 -11.26 5.84
CA VAL A 462 18.38 -11.09 5.89
C VAL A 462 19.07 -12.04 4.91
N VAL A 463 18.69 -13.32 4.90
CA VAL A 463 19.24 -14.31 3.96
C VAL A 463 18.96 -13.87 2.52
N ASN A 464 17.73 -13.47 2.21
CA ASN A 464 17.38 -13.00 0.87
C ASN A 464 18.18 -11.76 0.45
N VAL A 465 18.37 -10.78 1.35
CA VAL A 465 19.16 -9.58 1.05
C VAL A 465 20.64 -9.91 0.80
N VAL A 466 21.18 -10.92 1.48
CA VAL A 466 22.56 -11.39 1.27
C VAL A 466 22.69 -12.18 -0.04
N GLU A 467 21.72 -13.04 -0.36
CA GLU A 467 21.74 -13.85 -1.58
C GLU A 467 21.40 -13.03 -2.84
N GLN A 468 20.50 -12.05 -2.74
CA GLN A 468 19.97 -11.26 -3.85
C GLN A 468 20.08 -9.75 -3.57
N PRO A 469 21.30 -9.18 -3.47
CA PRO A 469 21.50 -7.78 -3.12
C PRO A 469 20.93 -6.80 -4.16
N GLU A 470 20.80 -7.22 -5.41
CA GLU A 470 20.19 -6.40 -6.48
C GLU A 470 18.74 -6.02 -6.14
N GLY A 471 17.99 -6.91 -5.47
CA GLY A 471 16.63 -6.63 -5.03
C GLY A 471 16.53 -5.44 -4.07
N LEU A 472 17.51 -5.32 -3.15
CA LEU A 472 17.58 -4.19 -2.23
C LEU A 472 17.95 -2.88 -2.93
N LYS A 473 18.82 -2.92 -3.94
CA LYS A 473 19.17 -1.73 -4.73
C LYS A 473 17.93 -1.18 -5.44
N ILE A 474 17.14 -2.05 -6.06
CA ILE A 474 15.90 -1.68 -6.75
C ILE A 474 14.89 -1.10 -5.75
N ALA A 475 14.68 -1.77 -4.61
CA ALA A 475 13.79 -1.26 -3.57
C ALA A 475 14.22 0.14 -3.05
N THR A 476 15.53 0.37 -2.91
CA THR A 476 16.08 1.66 -2.49
C THR A 476 15.78 2.76 -3.52
N ILE A 477 15.82 2.46 -4.82
CA ILE A 477 15.45 3.43 -5.88
C ILE A 477 13.98 3.81 -5.75
N PHE A 478 13.07 2.84 -5.57
CA PHE A 478 11.64 3.13 -5.36
C PHE A 478 11.41 3.98 -4.11
N ILE A 479 12.06 3.63 -2.99
CA ILE A 479 12.02 4.42 -1.75
C ILE A 479 12.49 5.85 -2.01
N LEU A 480 13.63 6.02 -2.67
CA LEU A 480 14.20 7.34 -2.96
C LEU A 480 13.27 8.16 -3.86
N VAL A 481 12.70 7.56 -4.91
CA VAL A 481 11.74 8.24 -5.80
C VAL A 481 10.50 8.70 -5.03
N ILE A 482 9.94 7.86 -4.17
CA ILE A 482 8.79 8.22 -3.33
C ILE A 482 9.16 9.34 -2.34
N VAL A 483 10.32 9.26 -1.69
CA VAL A 483 10.79 10.28 -0.74
C VAL A 483 11.03 11.61 -1.45
N ILE A 484 11.72 11.62 -2.59
CA ILE A 484 11.99 12.84 -3.38
C ILE A 484 10.68 13.44 -3.90
N SER A 485 9.79 12.62 -4.47
CA SER A 485 8.48 13.08 -4.95
C SER A 485 7.64 13.67 -3.82
N SER A 486 7.67 13.03 -2.64
CA SER A 486 7.01 13.50 -1.42
C SER A 486 7.56 14.84 -0.94
N LEU A 487 8.88 15.02 -0.91
CA LEU A 487 9.52 16.29 -0.53
C LEU A 487 9.17 17.39 -1.54
N PHE A 488 9.22 17.11 -2.84
CA PHE A 488 8.88 18.08 -3.88
C PHE A 488 7.40 18.50 -3.81
N SER A 489 6.49 17.54 -3.70
CA SER A 489 5.06 17.81 -3.50
C SER A 489 4.81 18.62 -2.22
N ARG A 490 5.52 18.31 -1.14
CA ARG A 490 5.38 19.05 0.13
C ARG A 490 5.82 20.50 -0.02
N VAL A 491 6.97 20.77 -0.66
CA VAL A 491 7.46 22.13 -0.89
C VAL A 491 6.49 22.93 -1.75
N TRP A 492 5.98 22.33 -2.83
CA TRP A 492 5.04 23.03 -3.72
C TRP A 492 3.73 23.38 -3.01
N ARG A 493 3.23 22.47 -2.18
CA ARG A 493 1.91 22.61 -1.55
C ARG A 493 1.94 23.25 -0.16
N SER A 494 3.11 23.59 0.37
CA SER A 494 3.21 24.23 1.69
C SER A 494 2.53 25.60 1.71
N THR A 495 2.46 26.25 0.54
CA THR A 495 1.82 27.57 0.37
C THR A 495 0.32 27.51 0.02
N GLU A 496 -0.25 26.31 -0.21
CA GLU A 496 -1.69 26.13 -0.48
C GLU A 496 -2.54 26.27 0.80
N LEU A 497 -3.55 27.14 0.76
CA LEU A 497 -4.49 27.33 1.87
C LEU A 497 -5.57 26.24 1.82
N ARG A 498 -5.45 25.22 2.70
CA ARG A 498 -6.33 24.03 2.71
C ARG A 498 -7.46 24.07 3.75
N VAL A 499 -7.64 25.21 4.42
CA VAL A 499 -8.71 25.36 5.41
C VAL A 499 -10.01 25.60 4.65
N GLU A 500 -10.88 24.59 4.61
CA GLU A 500 -12.18 24.65 3.94
C GLU A 500 -13.23 25.32 4.81
N ARG A 501 -13.18 25.08 6.13
CA ARG A 501 -14.13 25.64 7.10
C ARG A 501 -13.42 26.06 8.38
N ILE A 502 -13.88 27.16 8.98
CA ILE A 502 -13.43 27.61 10.29
C ILE A 502 -14.61 27.53 11.25
N GLU A 503 -14.44 26.79 12.34
CA GLU A 503 -15.39 26.67 13.43
C GLU A 503 -14.88 27.49 14.62
N VAL A 504 -15.67 28.47 15.04
CA VAL A 504 -15.31 29.38 16.12
C VAL A 504 -16.29 29.19 17.25
N ASP A 505 -15.79 28.94 18.46
CA ASP A 505 -16.61 28.85 19.67
C ASP A 505 -17.27 30.19 20.04
N ASP A 506 -18.20 30.16 20.99
CA ASP A 506 -18.97 31.36 21.35
C ASP A 506 -18.08 32.45 21.98
N THR A 507 -17.08 32.05 22.78
CA THR A 507 -16.13 32.97 23.43
C THR A 507 -15.24 33.69 22.41
N ALA A 508 -14.64 32.96 21.47
CA ALA A 508 -13.84 33.53 20.39
C ALA A 508 -14.68 34.43 19.49
N ARG A 509 -15.94 34.05 19.23
CA ARG A 509 -16.87 34.87 18.45
C ARG A 509 -17.18 36.21 19.13
N GLU A 510 -17.30 36.22 20.46
CA GLU A 510 -17.44 37.46 21.23
C GLU A 510 -16.19 38.35 21.12
N PHE A 511 -15.00 37.78 21.26
CA PHE A 511 -13.74 38.51 21.14
C PHE A 511 -13.58 39.15 19.76
N ILE A 512 -13.89 38.41 18.70
CA ILE A 512 -13.85 38.89 17.32
C ILE A 512 -14.85 40.04 17.10
N ARG A 513 -16.10 39.90 17.56
CA ARG A 513 -17.11 40.98 17.44
C ARG A 513 -16.70 42.25 18.16
N ARG A 514 -16.05 42.13 19.33
CA ARG A 514 -15.55 43.29 20.08
C ARG A 514 -14.40 43.97 19.36
N ALA A 515 -13.43 43.19 18.85
CA ALA A 515 -12.30 43.72 18.07
C ALA A 515 -12.76 44.38 16.76
N ALA A 516 -13.83 43.85 16.13
CA ALA A 516 -14.39 44.38 14.90
C ALA A 516 -14.96 45.81 15.02
N LYS A 517 -15.14 46.36 16.24
CA LYS A 517 -15.51 47.78 16.42
C LYS A 517 -14.39 48.72 15.97
N GLY A 518 -13.14 48.33 16.15
CA GLY A 518 -11.94 49.10 15.76
C GLY A 518 -11.18 48.47 14.60
N THR A 519 -9.87 48.69 14.57
CA THR A 519 -8.93 47.97 13.70
C THR A 519 -8.60 46.63 14.33
N ILE A 520 -8.73 45.54 13.57
CA ILE A 520 -8.47 44.19 14.08
C ILE A 520 -6.96 43.95 14.09
N ARG A 521 -6.37 43.81 15.28
CA ARG A 521 -4.93 43.64 15.49
C ARG A 521 -4.66 42.31 16.18
N ILE A 522 -3.84 41.48 15.54
CA ILE A 522 -3.53 40.13 16.00
C ILE A 522 -2.04 40.02 16.28
N ILE A 523 -1.69 39.64 17.50
CA ILE A 523 -0.32 39.26 17.84
C ILE A 523 -0.24 37.74 17.83
N THR A 524 0.64 37.19 17.01
CA THR A 524 0.90 35.74 17.04
C THR A 524 1.79 35.40 18.23
N ASN A 525 1.36 34.45 19.05
CA ASN A 525 2.14 33.95 20.19
C ASN A 525 2.43 32.46 20.06
N ARG A 526 3.61 32.04 20.54
CA ARG A 526 3.90 30.63 20.81
C ARG A 526 3.79 30.51 22.32
N CYS A 527 2.82 29.73 22.81
CA CYS A 527 2.59 29.56 24.23
C CYS A 527 3.82 28.91 24.87
N ASP A 528 4.48 29.63 25.78
CA ASP A 528 5.63 29.13 26.54
C ASP A 528 5.19 28.75 27.96
N ARG A 529 5.00 29.74 28.85
CA ARG A 529 4.51 29.54 30.23
C ARG A 529 3.00 29.65 30.34
N GLY A 530 2.38 30.42 29.45
CA GLY A 530 0.94 30.69 29.44
C GLY A 530 0.46 31.54 30.62
N ASP A 531 1.35 32.29 31.28
CA ASP A 531 1.02 33.17 32.39
C ASP A 531 0.76 34.62 31.94
N ALA A 532 0.15 35.44 32.79
CA ALA A 532 -0.13 36.85 32.49
C ALA A 532 1.14 37.64 32.12
N LEU A 533 2.28 37.27 32.71
CA LEU A 533 3.56 37.96 32.49
C LEU A 533 4.04 37.78 31.05
N GLU A 534 3.89 36.59 30.48
CA GLU A 534 4.20 36.33 29.07
C GLU A 534 3.42 37.27 28.14
N TYR A 535 2.10 37.37 28.32
CA TYR A 535 1.25 38.21 27.48
C TYR A 535 1.52 39.71 27.69
N GLN A 536 1.77 40.15 28.94
CA GLN A 536 2.15 41.53 29.26
C GLN A 536 3.44 41.95 28.57
N LEU A 537 4.49 41.13 28.67
CA LEU A 537 5.78 41.42 28.07
C LEU A 537 5.66 41.46 26.55
N LYS A 538 4.95 40.49 25.96
CA LYS A 538 4.77 40.40 24.51
C LYS A 538 3.92 41.51 23.93
N GLU A 539 2.86 41.92 24.63
CA GLU A 539 2.07 43.10 24.26
C GLU A 539 2.95 44.36 24.27
N LYS A 540 3.69 44.59 25.36
CA LYS A 540 4.56 45.77 25.50
C LYS A 540 5.61 45.83 24.40
N GLU A 541 6.27 44.72 24.10
CA GLU A 541 7.25 44.60 23.02
C GLU A 541 6.61 44.97 21.68
N LYS A 542 5.49 44.33 21.30
CA LYS A 542 4.86 44.56 19.99
C LYS A 542 4.24 45.93 19.85
N ARG A 543 3.68 46.51 20.92
CA ARG A 543 3.21 47.89 20.92
C ARG A 543 4.34 48.89 20.69
N THR A 544 5.49 48.67 21.33
CA THR A 544 6.67 49.53 21.19
C THR A 544 7.25 49.41 19.79
N ASN A 545 7.52 48.19 19.31
CA ASN A 545 8.22 47.98 18.05
C ASN A 545 7.37 48.34 16.82
N ASN A 546 6.04 48.22 16.92
CA ASN A 546 5.12 48.47 15.81
C ASN A 546 4.25 49.72 16.00
N HIS A 547 4.56 50.56 16.99
CA HIS A 547 3.85 51.80 17.29
C HIS A 547 2.32 51.64 17.42
N ILE A 548 1.87 50.58 18.09
CA ILE A 548 0.44 50.29 18.25
C ILE A 548 -0.16 51.18 19.36
N PRO A 549 -1.20 51.99 19.09
CA PRO A 549 -1.76 52.94 20.07
C PRO A 549 -2.30 52.26 21.34
N ALA A 550 -1.95 52.78 22.53
CA ALA A 550 -2.21 52.17 23.83
C ALA A 550 -3.69 51.86 24.15
N GLY A 551 -4.65 52.54 23.50
CA GLY A 551 -6.09 52.33 23.72
C GLY A 551 -6.74 51.30 22.77
N GLU A 552 -6.00 50.77 21.79
CA GLU A 552 -6.58 49.84 20.82
C GLU A 552 -6.54 48.39 21.29
N PRO A 553 -7.64 47.62 21.11
CA PRO A 553 -7.71 46.24 21.54
C PRO A 553 -6.81 45.34 20.68
N ILE A 554 -6.18 44.36 21.32
CA ILE A 554 -5.33 43.36 20.68
C ILE A 554 -5.87 41.97 20.99
N LEU A 555 -5.86 41.10 19.98
CA LEU A 555 -6.13 39.68 20.13
C LEU A 555 -4.81 38.90 20.03
N PHE A 556 -4.58 37.98 20.95
CA PHE A 556 -3.50 37.01 20.80
C PHE A 556 -4.02 35.82 20.00
N PHE A 557 -3.22 35.32 19.05
CA PHE A 557 -3.52 34.10 18.32
C PHE A 557 -2.38 33.10 18.48
N GLU A 558 -2.71 31.95 19.05
CA GLU A 558 -1.80 30.86 19.33
C GLU A 558 -2.17 29.67 18.45
N VAL A 559 -1.19 29.22 17.68
CA VAL A 559 -1.32 28.00 16.89
C VAL A 559 -0.39 26.97 17.48
N THR A 560 -0.95 25.94 18.09
CA THR A 560 -0.18 24.79 18.53
C THR A 560 0.05 23.86 17.34
N PRO A 561 1.30 23.46 17.06
CA PRO A 561 1.63 22.54 15.97
C PRO A 561 1.01 21.15 16.21
N GLY A 562 0.02 20.79 15.40
CA GLY A 562 -0.59 19.45 15.37
C GLY A 562 0.13 18.50 14.40
N ASP A 563 -0.30 17.24 14.29
CA ASP A 563 0.27 16.33 13.29
C ASP A 563 -0.23 16.66 11.88
N ALA A 564 0.70 16.97 10.95
CA ALA A 564 0.42 17.21 9.54
C ALA A 564 -0.34 16.10 8.82
N SER A 565 -0.34 14.91 9.39
CA SER A 565 -1.03 13.72 8.87
C SER A 565 -2.50 13.67 9.28
N GLU A 566 -2.94 14.50 10.24
CA GLU A 566 -4.33 14.60 10.71
C GLU A 566 -5.00 15.92 10.28
N PHE A 567 -4.60 16.47 9.13
CA PHE A 567 -5.25 17.68 8.63
C PHE A 567 -6.72 17.40 8.30
N SER A 568 -7.61 17.73 9.22
CA SER A 568 -9.02 17.92 8.95
C SER A 568 -9.18 19.29 8.32
N GLY A 569 -9.85 19.44 7.17
CA GLY A 569 -10.08 20.73 6.51
C GLY A 569 -10.86 21.77 7.35
N VAL A 570 -11.13 21.47 8.62
CA VAL A 570 -11.80 22.32 9.60
C VAL A 570 -10.79 22.84 10.60
N LEU A 571 -10.63 24.17 10.68
CA LEU A 571 -9.84 24.83 11.71
C LEU A 571 -10.77 25.22 12.87
N ARG A 572 -10.54 24.64 14.06
CA ARG A 572 -11.30 24.97 15.27
C ARG A 572 -10.57 26.02 16.09
N ILE A 573 -11.25 27.12 16.37
CA ILE A 573 -10.70 28.24 17.11
C ILE A 573 -11.48 28.38 18.42
N THR A 574 -10.76 28.28 19.52
CA THR A 574 -11.29 28.43 20.87
C THR A 574 -10.83 29.74 21.50
N GLY A 575 -11.72 30.37 22.25
CA GLY A 575 -11.44 31.62 22.96
C GLY A 575 -11.17 31.37 24.44
N GLU A 576 -10.04 31.86 24.93
CA GLU A 576 -9.65 31.76 26.33
C GLU A 576 -9.26 33.14 26.89
N ARG A 577 -9.57 33.38 28.17
CA ARG A 577 -9.25 34.63 28.84
C ARG A 577 -8.24 34.37 29.94
N ILE A 578 -7.03 34.90 29.78
CA ILE A 578 -5.93 34.73 30.73
C ILE A 578 -5.65 36.09 31.37
N ASP A 579 -6.03 36.26 32.64
CA ASP A 579 -5.76 37.47 33.43
C ASP A 579 -6.05 38.80 32.71
N GLY A 580 -7.18 38.85 31.98
CA GLY A 580 -7.64 40.03 31.24
C GLY A 580 -7.29 40.03 29.74
N TYR A 581 -6.36 39.19 29.30
CA TYR A 581 -5.96 39.02 27.91
C TYR A 581 -6.93 38.13 27.13
N GLN A 582 -7.20 38.51 25.87
CA GLN A 582 -8.04 37.75 24.95
C GLN A 582 -7.16 36.89 24.05
N VAL A 583 -7.16 35.58 24.29
CA VAL A 583 -6.32 34.61 23.57
C VAL A 583 -7.21 33.71 22.74
N LEU A 584 -6.88 33.57 21.46
CA LEU A 584 -7.51 32.66 20.53
C LEU A 584 -6.54 31.51 20.27
N ARG A 585 -6.97 30.28 20.54
CA ARG A 585 -6.17 29.07 20.39
C ARG A 585 -6.69 28.21 19.26
N THR A 586 -5.78 27.61 18.53
CA THR A 586 -6.10 26.58 17.55
C THR A 586 -4.97 25.57 17.45
N GLU A 587 -5.29 24.38 16.96
CA GLU A 587 -4.31 23.37 16.61
C GLU A 587 -4.27 23.24 15.10
N SER A 588 -3.07 23.36 14.52
CA SER A 588 -2.88 23.18 13.09
C SER A 588 -1.48 22.66 12.79
N PRO A 589 -1.32 21.77 11.80
CA PRO A 589 0.00 21.29 11.42
C PRO A 589 0.83 22.26 10.57
N ALA A 590 0.20 23.31 10.06
CA ALA A 590 0.87 24.35 9.30
C ALA A 590 0.51 25.71 9.92
N VAL A 591 1.38 26.19 10.80
CA VAL A 591 1.19 27.44 11.56
C VAL A 591 0.93 28.63 10.61
N PRO A 592 1.74 28.88 9.56
CA PRO A 592 1.49 30.00 8.65
C PRO A 592 0.13 29.92 7.94
N ASN A 593 -0.29 28.70 7.55
CA ASN A 593 -1.53 28.51 6.81
C ASN A 593 -2.75 28.69 7.71
N ALA A 594 -2.67 28.29 8.99
CA ALA A 594 -3.73 28.56 9.97
C ALA A 594 -3.89 30.06 10.23
N ILE A 595 -2.78 30.78 10.38
CA ILE A 595 -2.80 32.24 10.55
C ILE A 595 -3.40 32.91 9.32
N ALA A 596 -2.93 32.55 8.12
CA ALA A 596 -3.46 33.11 6.87
C ALA A 596 -4.97 32.81 6.69
N ALA A 597 -5.40 31.58 6.97
CA ALA A 597 -6.80 31.19 6.89
C ALA A 597 -7.67 31.96 7.88
N PHE A 598 -7.20 32.10 9.12
CA PHE A 598 -7.90 32.88 10.13
C PHE A 598 -8.02 34.35 9.76
N LEU A 599 -6.96 34.96 9.21
CA LEU A 599 -6.99 36.35 8.75
C LEU A 599 -7.98 36.56 7.59
N LEU A 600 -8.04 35.64 6.63
CA LEU A 600 -9.02 35.68 5.54
C LEU A 600 -10.45 35.49 6.06
N PHE A 601 -10.65 34.61 7.03
CA PHE A 601 -11.93 34.41 7.70
C PHE A 601 -12.39 35.68 8.42
N LEU A 602 -11.52 36.31 9.22
CA LEU A 602 -11.83 37.56 9.90
C LEU A 602 -12.21 38.67 8.92
N ARG A 603 -11.49 38.79 7.81
CA ARG A 603 -11.81 39.73 6.75
C ARG A 603 -13.20 39.49 6.17
N ASN A 604 -13.52 38.24 5.86
CA ASN A 604 -14.80 37.89 5.24
C ASN A 604 -15.98 38.08 6.21
N GLU A 605 -15.80 37.76 7.50
CA GLU A 605 -16.83 37.91 8.54
C GLU A 605 -17.05 39.36 8.98
N THR A 606 -15.98 40.14 9.10
CA THR A 606 -16.05 41.51 9.67
C THR A 606 -16.05 42.61 8.61
N GLY A 607 -15.71 42.29 7.36
CA GLY A 607 -15.53 43.25 6.27
C GLY A 607 -14.31 44.16 6.42
N LYS A 608 -13.46 43.96 7.44
CA LYS A 608 -12.27 44.77 7.73
C LYS A 608 -10.99 44.01 7.42
N LEU A 609 -9.92 44.70 7.05
CA LEU A 609 -8.60 44.09 6.86
C LEU A 609 -7.91 43.91 8.22
N PRO A 610 -7.64 42.67 8.65
CA PRO A 610 -6.91 42.45 9.90
C PRO A 610 -5.41 42.68 9.70
N HIS A 611 -4.77 43.17 10.76
CA HIS A 611 -3.33 43.38 10.87
C HIS A 611 -2.75 42.28 11.76
N VAL A 612 -1.74 41.55 11.28
CA VAL A 612 -1.02 40.55 12.07
C VAL A 612 0.41 41.02 12.32
N TYR A 613 0.90 40.80 13.55
CA TYR A 613 2.22 41.24 14.00
C TYR A 613 3.09 40.05 14.39
N PHE A 614 4.24 39.94 13.72
CA PHE A 614 5.28 38.93 13.97
C PHE A 614 6.55 39.56 14.54
N GLY A 615 7.37 38.75 15.21
CA GLY A 615 8.77 39.08 15.53
C GLY A 615 9.72 38.50 14.50
N TRP A 616 10.92 39.08 14.40
CA TRP A 616 12.00 38.48 13.60
C TRP A 616 12.46 37.15 14.19
N SER A 617 12.63 36.16 13.32
CA SER A 617 13.22 34.86 13.67
C SER A 617 14.75 35.01 13.69
N GLU A 618 15.41 34.93 14.84
CA GLU A 618 16.88 34.97 14.91
C GLU A 618 17.51 33.60 14.60
N GLY A 619 18.17 33.46 13.44
CA GLY A 619 18.90 32.24 13.06
C GLY A 619 19.18 32.09 11.56
N ASN A 620 19.74 30.95 11.15
CA ASN A 620 20.08 30.69 9.73
C ASN A 620 18.80 30.42 8.90
N PRO A 621 18.53 31.20 7.83
CA PRO A 621 17.36 31.03 6.96
C PRO A 621 17.20 29.61 6.37
N LEU A 622 18.31 28.94 6.02
CA LEU A 622 18.27 27.57 5.49
C LEU A 622 17.77 26.57 6.54
N SER A 623 18.13 26.79 7.81
CA SER A 623 17.67 25.96 8.94
C SER A 623 16.18 26.13 9.15
N TYR A 624 15.65 27.35 9.06
CA TYR A 624 14.21 27.61 9.17
C TYR A 624 13.41 27.06 8.00
N LEU A 625 13.95 27.12 6.77
CA LEU A 625 13.32 26.48 5.61
C LEU A 625 13.28 24.95 5.78
N MET A 626 14.38 24.32 6.21
CA MET A 626 14.41 22.89 6.49
C MET A 626 13.47 22.50 7.62
N LYS A 627 13.41 23.29 8.70
CA LYS A 627 12.45 23.08 9.79
C LYS A 627 11.01 23.23 9.30
N TYR A 628 10.72 24.18 8.42
CA TYR A 628 9.39 24.35 7.86
C TYR A 628 8.99 23.14 6.99
N ILE A 629 9.89 22.64 6.13
CA ILE A 629 9.65 21.45 5.30
C ILE A 629 9.49 20.18 6.18
N ALA A 630 10.28 20.06 7.25
CA ALA A 630 10.30 18.88 8.12
C ALA A 630 9.17 18.86 9.16
N PHE A 631 8.84 20.02 9.73
CA PHE A 631 8.00 20.17 10.94
C PHE A 631 6.81 21.11 10.76
N GLY A 632 6.67 21.82 9.63
CA GLY A 632 5.65 22.89 9.48
C GLY A 632 5.95 24.14 10.31
N GLU A 633 7.08 24.16 11.01
CA GLU A 633 7.56 25.25 11.87
C GLU A 633 8.83 25.85 11.24
N GLY A 634 8.81 27.14 10.89
CA GLY A 634 9.98 27.85 10.37
C GLY A 634 9.76 29.36 10.42
N ASP A 635 10.27 30.08 9.44
CA ASP A 635 10.07 31.54 9.37
C ASP A 635 8.61 31.85 9.02
N THR A 636 7.81 32.10 10.06
CA THR A 636 6.35 32.08 9.97
C THR A 636 5.82 33.31 9.24
N ALA A 637 6.46 34.46 9.41
CA ALA A 637 6.02 35.72 8.83
C ALA A 637 6.08 35.74 7.28
N PRO A 638 7.22 35.45 6.61
CA PRO A 638 7.29 35.47 5.15
C PRO A 638 6.41 34.41 4.52
N VAL A 639 6.30 33.23 5.15
CA VAL A 639 5.42 32.16 4.64
C VAL A 639 3.96 32.56 4.76
N THR A 640 3.53 33.16 5.89
CA THR A 640 2.14 33.65 6.05
C THR A 640 1.81 34.69 4.98
N HIS A 641 2.73 35.61 4.70
CA HIS A 641 2.56 36.61 3.65
C HIS A 641 2.44 35.97 2.26
N GLU A 642 3.28 34.98 1.94
CA GLU A 642 3.23 34.29 0.65
C GLU A 642 1.94 33.48 0.47
N VAL A 643 1.47 32.79 1.52
CA VAL A 643 0.18 32.10 1.51
C VAL A 643 -0.97 33.08 1.24
N LEU A 644 -0.97 34.23 1.93
CA LEU A 644 -1.97 35.29 1.69
C LEU A 644 -1.89 35.85 0.27
N ARG A 645 -0.68 35.96 -0.31
CA ARG A 645 -0.47 36.42 -1.69
C ARG A 645 -1.03 35.47 -2.73
N GLN A 646 -0.91 34.17 -2.49
CA GLN A 646 -1.47 33.16 -3.39
C GLN A 646 -2.99 33.04 -3.25
N ALA A 647 -3.51 33.13 -2.02
CA ALA A 647 -4.94 33.01 -1.74
C ALA A 647 -5.75 34.26 -2.15
N GLU A 648 -5.20 35.46 -1.91
CA GLU A 648 -5.80 36.73 -2.32
C GLU A 648 -4.84 37.50 -3.25
N LYS A 649 -5.16 37.46 -4.55
CA LYS A 649 -4.35 38.08 -5.60
C LYS A 649 -4.42 39.60 -5.56
N ASP A 650 -5.55 40.15 -5.10
CA ASP A 650 -5.76 41.58 -4.96
C ASP A 650 -5.02 42.14 -3.73
N PRO A 651 -4.00 42.99 -3.91
CA PRO A 651 -3.24 43.57 -2.80
C PRO A 651 -4.10 44.37 -1.82
N ASP A 652 -5.12 45.07 -2.31
CA ASP A 652 -5.95 45.97 -1.50
C ASP A 652 -6.96 45.23 -0.62
N ARG A 653 -7.17 43.94 -0.89
CA ARG A 653 -8.04 43.06 -0.11
C ARG A 653 -7.27 42.09 0.78
N ARG A 654 -5.93 42.14 0.76
CA ARG A 654 -5.08 41.21 1.50
C ARG A 654 -4.92 41.66 2.95
N PRO A 655 -5.09 40.76 3.94
CA PRO A 655 -4.66 41.01 5.32
C PRO A 655 -3.21 41.49 5.40
N ILE A 656 -2.93 42.41 6.33
CA ILE A 656 -1.64 43.10 6.38
C ILE A 656 -0.71 42.40 7.38
N VAL A 657 0.48 42.02 6.91
CA VAL A 657 1.51 41.36 7.71
C VAL A 657 2.58 42.37 8.12
N HIS A 658 2.78 42.53 9.42
CA HIS A 658 3.83 43.37 10.02
C HIS A 658 4.88 42.47 10.64
N VAL A 659 6.15 42.78 10.38
CA VAL A 659 7.30 42.14 11.03
C VAL A 659 8.09 43.25 11.71
N GLY A 660 8.11 43.23 13.03
CA GLY A 660 8.73 44.28 13.83
C GLY A 660 9.69 43.69 14.86
N GLY A 661 10.88 44.27 14.92
CA GLY A 661 11.95 44.01 15.88
C GLY A 661 12.77 45.26 16.06
#